data_AF-A0A1F6MA19-F1
#
_entry.id   AF-A0A1F6MA19-F1
#
_cell.length_a   1.000
_cell.length_b   1.000
_cell.length_c   1.000
_cell.angle_alpha   90.00
_cell.angle_beta   90.00
_cell.angle_gamma   90.00
#
_symmetry.space_group_name_H-M   'P 1'
#
loop_
_entity.id
_entity.type
_entity.pdbx_description
1 polymer ?
#
loop_
_entity_poly.entity_id
_entity_poly.type
_entity_poly.pdbx_seq_one_letter_code
_entity_poly.pdbx_strand_id
1 'polypeptide(L)'
;MLQVSGVKQPNIAIVGLRGIPNSYGGFETLAEEIADRLVKFGVRATVYCRRSYFQERPAIYKGVHLIYLPTIENKFLDTPWHTLLSVVHCLIKRTADTVMVVNIGNAPFALLAKIFGKKIIFCVDGLDWKRQKWNAFARWYLKTCSYFAKYVADEVVTDAQSVHDYYKKERATTSTHIPYGTDIEMDSQTDGNILAEHGLISKKYFIYVARFEPENNPLFVIKAYVNSGSMLPLVMVGDNRYDLDFVKTVKAAANDRVIFLGYIFGQPYKQLVKNALASIRAAEVGGLSPAVIEAMGRGVCVVANDKPENREPLAETGLFYPLEISALARHFKQLSLHPEQAIELGQKAAQRAMILYSWDKIAFDYFKLLKRVQSPVTTRVDHLQSVTDGAKRILITGAGGMFGGALYEATRERYTVRATSFHPTEPWMTALDVRDRVAYEKIVEEFKPHFIIHAPAITDLEKCERNIPEAYGVNTLPVKYAAELATKYNAQLIYLSTSNVFDGSKNNYTETDEPRPINAYGLTKHMGELMAEYYARKYLIIRLGWFMGGGPTKDKKFVAKIVEQIVAGKKDLYAVTDKAGSISYAPDIAKNIISLLEAGTGGIYNMVSTGMPTRYEVAEEVVSILGYKKAITVHGVDEKFFSKTFTTVRSAHECLVNERLDREGLNRQRRWQESLRDYLASDFAYAKNPASPILTTKPAIAAS
;
A
#
# COMPACT_ATOMS: atom_id res chain seq x y z
N MET A 1 23.02 8.18 13.39
CA MET A 1 21.93 7.26 13.78
C MET A 1 22.30 6.63 15.12
N LEU A 2 21.69 7.07 16.21
CA LEU A 2 21.90 6.47 17.54
C LEU A 2 21.01 5.21 17.64
N GLN A 3 21.63 4.06 17.91
CA GLN A 3 20.92 2.80 18.14
C GLN A 3 20.02 2.93 19.37
N VAL A 4 18.72 2.72 19.19
CA VAL A 4 17.76 2.55 20.29
C VAL A 4 18.11 1.23 20.98
N SER A 5 18.61 1.31 22.21
CA SER A 5 18.99 0.14 23.01
C SER A 5 17.75 -0.72 23.32
N GLY A 6 17.66 -1.91 22.71
CA GLY A 6 16.68 -2.94 23.07
C GLY A 6 15.96 -3.63 21.91
N VAL A 7 15.87 -3.01 20.72
CA VAL A 7 15.26 -3.62 19.52
C VAL A 7 16.35 -3.80 18.46
N LYS A 8 16.68 -5.06 18.11
CA LYS A 8 17.66 -5.34 17.06
C LYS A 8 17.11 -4.86 15.72
N GLN A 9 17.76 -3.87 15.12
CA GLN A 9 17.35 -3.31 13.83
C GLN A 9 17.30 -4.43 12.78
N PRO A 10 16.17 -4.60 12.05
CA PRO A 10 16.09 -5.56 10.96
C PRO A 10 17.17 -5.26 9.94
N ASN A 11 17.70 -6.31 9.36
CA ASN A 11 18.72 -6.16 8.34
C ASN A 11 18.61 -7.27 7.29
N ILE A 12 18.94 -6.90 6.06
CA ILE A 12 18.82 -7.75 4.88
C ILE A 12 20.01 -7.54 3.96
N ALA A 13 20.55 -8.63 3.43
CA ALA A 13 21.50 -8.61 2.34
C ALA A 13 20.82 -9.10 1.06
N ILE A 14 20.91 -8.34 -0.03
CA ILE A 14 20.40 -8.72 -1.34
C ILE A 14 21.59 -9.18 -2.22
N VAL A 15 21.49 -10.39 -2.77
CA VAL A 15 22.54 -11.04 -3.58
C VAL A 15 21.96 -11.67 -4.85
N GLY A 16 22.83 -12.03 -5.81
CA GLY A 16 22.43 -12.69 -7.06
C GLY A 16 22.13 -11.76 -8.23
N LEU A 17 22.35 -10.45 -8.05
CA LEU A 17 22.10 -9.38 -9.02
C LEU A 17 23.41 -8.72 -9.49
N ARG A 18 23.32 -7.80 -10.45
CA ARG A 18 24.49 -7.03 -10.91
C ARG A 18 24.86 -5.90 -9.96
N GLY A 19 23.91 -5.17 -9.44
CA GLY A 19 24.09 -4.13 -8.42
C GLY A 19 23.07 -3.01 -8.55
N ILE A 20 23.16 -2.01 -7.69
CA ILE A 20 22.44 -0.74 -7.81
C ILE A 20 23.45 0.43 -7.73
N PRO A 21 23.21 1.59 -8.37
CA PRO A 21 22.00 2.01 -9.10
C PRO A 21 21.69 1.15 -10.34
N ASN A 22 20.42 0.95 -10.65
CA ASN A 22 20.00 0.11 -11.77
C ASN A 22 20.28 0.77 -13.13
N SER A 23 20.75 -0.03 -14.10
CA SER A 23 20.90 0.39 -15.50
C SER A 23 20.57 -0.71 -16.50
N TYR A 24 19.97 -1.83 -16.06
CA TYR A 24 20.04 -3.08 -16.83
C TYR A 24 18.80 -3.98 -16.81
N GLY A 25 18.07 -4.10 -15.69
CA GLY A 25 17.12 -5.20 -15.52
C GLY A 25 16.08 -5.02 -14.42
N GLY A 26 15.03 -5.85 -14.48
CA GLY A 26 13.91 -5.81 -13.54
C GLY A 26 14.30 -6.18 -12.11
N PHE A 27 15.19 -7.17 -11.93
CA PHE A 27 15.66 -7.54 -10.59
C PHE A 27 16.49 -6.45 -9.91
N GLU A 28 17.29 -5.70 -10.68
CA GLU A 28 17.98 -4.52 -10.18
C GLU A 28 16.99 -3.40 -9.83
N THR A 29 15.93 -3.17 -10.63
CA THR A 29 14.83 -2.24 -10.26
C THR A 29 14.19 -2.66 -8.94
N LEU A 30 13.83 -3.94 -8.82
CA LEU A 30 13.22 -4.52 -7.62
C LEU A 30 14.09 -4.28 -6.39
N ALA A 31 15.38 -4.60 -6.48
CA ALA A 31 16.32 -4.42 -5.39
C ALA A 31 16.51 -2.95 -5.03
N GLU A 32 16.61 -2.05 -6.00
CA GLU A 32 16.75 -0.61 -5.75
C GLU A 32 15.53 -0.03 -5.04
N GLU A 33 14.33 -0.28 -5.58
CA GLU A 33 13.07 0.32 -5.10
C GLU A 33 12.67 -0.22 -3.73
N ILE A 34 12.90 -1.52 -3.48
CA ILE A 34 12.65 -2.14 -2.17
C ILE A 34 13.70 -1.71 -1.16
N ALA A 35 15.00 -1.76 -1.49
CA ALA A 35 16.04 -1.45 -0.51
C ALA A 35 15.94 0.01 -0.03
N ASP A 36 15.71 0.97 -0.92
CA ASP A 36 15.48 2.38 -0.56
C ASP A 36 14.31 2.52 0.44
N ARG A 37 13.17 1.90 0.15
CA ARG A 37 11.97 2.00 1.01
C ARG A 37 12.10 1.22 2.31
N LEU A 38 12.74 0.05 2.30
CA LEU A 38 13.07 -0.69 3.51
C LEU A 38 13.95 0.16 4.44
N VAL A 39 14.92 0.93 3.91
CA VAL A 39 15.71 1.87 4.72
C VAL A 39 14.83 2.96 5.33
N LYS A 40 13.83 3.48 4.60
CA LYS A 40 12.84 4.42 5.15
C LYS A 40 12.00 3.78 6.27
N PHE A 41 11.67 2.50 6.12
CA PHE A 41 11.17 1.63 7.19
C PHE A 41 12.30 1.19 8.14
N GLY A 42 13.37 1.94 8.36
CA GLY A 42 14.38 1.64 9.38
C GLY A 42 15.08 0.28 9.26
N VAL A 43 14.99 -0.43 8.14
CA VAL A 43 15.71 -1.67 7.86
C VAL A 43 17.10 -1.33 7.34
N ARG A 44 18.13 -1.96 7.92
CA ARG A 44 19.48 -1.87 7.38
C ARG A 44 19.62 -2.79 6.17
N ALA A 45 19.53 -2.23 4.98
CA ALA A 45 19.69 -2.96 3.73
C ALA A 45 21.13 -2.91 3.21
N THR A 46 21.63 -4.06 2.74
CA THR A 46 22.93 -4.19 2.06
C THR A 46 22.72 -4.81 0.68
N VAL A 47 23.27 -4.23 -0.37
CA VAL A 47 23.20 -4.76 -1.74
C VAL A 47 24.60 -5.10 -2.24
N TYR A 48 24.77 -6.35 -2.67
CA TYR A 48 26.02 -6.82 -3.24
C TYR A 48 26.08 -6.54 -4.73
N CYS A 49 27.11 -5.81 -5.14
CA CYS A 49 27.32 -5.30 -6.49
C CYS A 49 28.54 -5.98 -7.13
N ARG A 50 28.47 -6.25 -8.43
CA ARG A 50 29.58 -6.74 -9.25
C ARG A 50 30.46 -5.58 -9.64
N ARG A 51 31.71 -5.61 -9.18
CA ARG A 51 32.64 -4.47 -9.28
C ARG A 51 32.86 -3.97 -10.72
N SER A 52 32.81 -4.84 -11.71
CA SER A 52 33.07 -4.53 -13.13
C SER A 52 31.96 -3.69 -13.79
N TYR A 53 30.74 -3.72 -13.26
CA TYR A 53 29.60 -2.99 -13.81
C TYR A 53 29.51 -1.51 -13.36
N PHE A 54 30.44 -1.07 -12.49
CA PHE A 54 30.40 0.25 -11.88
C PHE A 54 31.74 0.96 -11.97
N GLN A 55 31.73 2.15 -12.58
CA GLN A 55 32.86 3.08 -12.58
C GLN A 55 32.99 3.73 -11.20
N GLU A 56 31.92 4.36 -10.71
CA GLU A 56 31.82 4.90 -9.36
C GLU A 56 31.28 3.86 -8.38
N ARG A 57 31.83 3.81 -7.17
CA ARG A 57 31.53 2.76 -6.17
C ARG A 57 31.23 3.36 -4.80
N PRO A 58 30.16 4.16 -4.66
CA PRO A 58 29.80 4.76 -3.38
C PRO A 58 29.49 3.68 -2.34
N ALA A 59 29.95 3.87 -1.10
CA ALA A 59 29.66 2.92 -0.01
C ALA A 59 28.17 2.94 0.41
N ILE A 60 27.47 4.06 0.17
CA ILE A 60 26.06 4.26 0.50
C ILE A 60 25.35 4.93 -0.68
N TYR A 61 24.19 4.40 -1.07
CA TYR A 61 23.30 4.97 -2.09
C TYR A 61 21.86 4.91 -1.61
N LYS A 62 21.14 6.04 -1.58
CA LYS A 62 19.78 6.14 -0.99
C LYS A 62 19.66 5.54 0.43
N GLY A 63 20.73 5.64 1.23
CA GLY A 63 20.82 5.05 2.57
C GLY A 63 21.06 3.52 2.60
N VAL A 64 21.12 2.86 1.44
CA VAL A 64 21.46 1.44 1.28
C VAL A 64 22.97 1.26 1.27
N HIS A 65 23.49 0.27 2.01
CA HIS A 65 24.91 -0.06 1.99
C HIS A 65 25.27 -0.88 0.74
N LEU A 66 26.28 -0.45 0.00
CA LEU A 66 26.74 -1.15 -1.20
C LEU A 66 28.08 -1.84 -0.96
N ILE A 67 28.19 -3.10 -1.38
CA ILE A 67 29.42 -3.88 -1.29
C ILE A 67 29.80 -4.36 -2.69
N TYR A 68 30.96 -3.91 -3.18
CA TYR A 68 31.45 -4.25 -4.52
C TYR A 68 32.45 -5.39 -4.45
N LEU A 69 32.08 -6.55 -5.00
CA LEU A 69 32.94 -7.73 -5.06
C LEU A 69 33.36 -8.04 -6.50
N PRO A 70 34.56 -8.62 -6.71
CA PRO A 70 35.00 -9.04 -8.04
C PRO A 70 34.12 -10.17 -8.58
N THR A 71 34.13 -10.34 -9.89
CA THR A 71 33.45 -11.44 -10.58
C THR A 71 34.35 -12.03 -11.66
N ILE A 72 33.99 -13.20 -12.20
CA ILE A 72 34.60 -13.75 -13.41
C ILE A 72 33.75 -13.30 -14.58
N GLU A 73 34.27 -12.41 -15.43
CA GLU A 73 33.55 -11.79 -16.56
C GLU A 73 33.35 -12.78 -17.74
N ASN A 74 32.63 -13.86 -17.46
CA ASN A 74 32.23 -14.88 -18.41
C ASN A 74 30.72 -15.07 -18.32
N LYS A 75 30.07 -15.22 -19.48
CA LYS A 75 28.60 -15.35 -19.62
C LYS A 75 27.96 -16.36 -18.65
N PHE A 76 28.65 -17.44 -18.30
CA PHE A 76 28.11 -18.52 -17.47
C PHE A 76 28.58 -18.48 -16.01
N LEU A 77 29.77 -17.93 -15.74
CA LEU A 77 30.40 -17.96 -14.40
C LEU A 77 30.19 -16.67 -13.61
N ASP A 78 29.83 -15.57 -14.26
CA ASP A 78 29.70 -14.25 -13.65
C ASP A 78 28.72 -14.27 -12.46
N THR A 79 27.47 -14.69 -12.68
CA THR A 79 26.46 -14.72 -11.62
C THR A 79 26.76 -15.73 -10.51
N PRO A 80 27.04 -17.02 -10.80
CA PRO A 80 27.31 -18.01 -9.75
C PRO A 80 28.48 -17.65 -8.83
N TRP A 81 29.59 -17.17 -9.41
CA TRP A 81 30.79 -16.83 -8.66
C TRP A 81 30.57 -15.63 -7.74
N HIS A 82 29.95 -14.57 -8.27
CA HIS A 82 29.65 -13.37 -7.48
C HIS A 82 28.67 -13.67 -6.33
N THR A 83 27.64 -14.50 -6.57
CA THR A 83 26.70 -14.93 -5.53
C THR A 83 27.42 -15.67 -4.39
N LEU A 84 28.31 -16.62 -4.73
CA LEU A 84 29.08 -17.35 -3.72
C LEU A 84 29.95 -16.41 -2.87
N LEU A 85 30.71 -15.52 -3.52
CA LEU A 85 31.54 -14.54 -2.81
C LEU A 85 30.70 -13.60 -1.92
N SER A 86 29.54 -13.19 -2.39
CA SER A 86 28.61 -12.34 -1.64
C SER A 86 28.09 -13.04 -0.39
N VAL A 87 27.73 -14.32 -0.49
CA VAL A 87 27.31 -15.14 0.66
C VAL A 87 28.45 -15.30 1.66
N VAL A 88 29.64 -15.65 1.20
CA VAL A 88 30.83 -15.81 2.07
C VAL A 88 31.16 -14.49 2.78
N HIS A 89 31.17 -13.38 2.06
CA HIS A 89 31.41 -12.07 2.65
C HIS A 89 30.33 -11.70 3.69
N CYS A 90 29.05 -11.97 3.39
CA CYS A 90 27.94 -11.74 4.31
C CYS A 90 28.10 -12.50 5.63
N LEU A 91 28.61 -13.74 5.57
CA LEU A 91 28.90 -14.54 6.75
C LEU A 91 30.07 -14.01 7.55
N ILE A 92 31.21 -13.73 6.89
CA ILE A 92 32.44 -13.25 7.55
C ILE A 92 32.22 -11.88 8.21
N LYS A 93 31.60 -10.94 7.48
CA LYS A 93 31.38 -9.57 7.95
C LYS A 93 30.06 -9.37 8.70
N ARG A 94 29.24 -10.43 8.82
CA ARG A 94 27.92 -10.42 9.49
C ARG A 94 27.04 -9.26 9.01
N THR A 95 27.01 -9.03 7.70
CA THR A 95 26.32 -7.86 7.12
C THR A 95 24.81 -7.92 7.32
N ALA A 96 24.23 -9.13 7.33
CA ALA A 96 22.81 -9.35 7.59
C ALA A 96 22.50 -10.69 8.28
N ASP A 97 21.31 -10.79 8.85
CA ASP A 97 20.66 -11.95 9.46
C ASP A 97 19.72 -12.63 8.45
N THR A 98 19.16 -11.87 7.51
CA THR A 98 18.39 -12.37 6.37
C THR A 98 19.12 -12.11 5.05
N VAL A 99 19.16 -13.12 4.18
CA VAL A 99 19.74 -13.03 2.83
C VAL A 99 18.62 -13.24 1.83
N MET A 100 18.33 -12.21 1.03
CA MET A 100 17.44 -12.30 -0.12
C MET A 100 18.27 -12.63 -1.36
N VAL A 101 18.01 -13.80 -1.91
CA VAL A 101 18.70 -14.34 -3.08
C VAL A 101 17.78 -14.21 -4.27
N VAL A 102 18.22 -13.41 -5.24
CA VAL A 102 17.44 -13.14 -6.45
C VAL A 102 17.83 -14.12 -7.55
N ASN A 103 16.84 -14.54 -8.34
CA ASN A 103 16.93 -15.58 -9.38
C ASN A 103 17.16 -16.98 -8.81
N ILE A 104 16.29 -17.92 -9.17
CA ILE A 104 16.31 -19.28 -8.63
C ILE A 104 17.59 -20.05 -8.95
N GLY A 105 18.29 -19.71 -10.04
CA GLY A 105 19.58 -20.31 -10.39
C GLY A 105 20.67 -20.08 -9.34
N ASN A 106 20.49 -19.11 -8.44
CA ASN A 106 21.41 -18.85 -7.34
C ASN A 106 21.13 -19.69 -6.07
N ALA A 107 20.09 -20.53 -6.07
CA ALA A 107 19.68 -21.30 -4.91
C ALA A 107 20.77 -22.17 -4.25
N PRO A 108 21.64 -22.87 -5.01
CA PRO A 108 22.70 -23.70 -4.42
C PRO A 108 23.62 -22.93 -3.46
N PHE A 109 23.92 -21.68 -3.77
CA PHE A 109 24.86 -20.86 -2.99
C PHE A 109 24.27 -20.38 -1.65
N ALA A 110 22.94 -20.35 -1.54
CA ALA A 110 22.24 -19.94 -0.33
C ALA A 110 22.31 -20.99 0.78
N LEU A 111 22.58 -22.27 0.46
CA LEU A 111 22.71 -23.34 1.44
C LEU A 111 23.78 -23.00 2.49
N LEU A 112 24.90 -22.42 2.04
CA LEU A 112 25.97 -22.00 2.95
C LEU A 112 25.46 -20.96 3.96
N ALA A 113 24.72 -19.95 3.53
CA ALA A 113 24.13 -18.98 4.44
C ALA A 113 23.15 -19.63 5.44
N LYS A 114 22.32 -20.58 4.97
CA LYS A 114 21.35 -21.30 5.79
C LYS A 114 22.01 -22.13 6.89
N ILE A 115 23.07 -22.87 6.57
CA ILE A 115 23.83 -23.69 7.53
C ILE A 115 24.37 -22.82 8.69
N PHE A 116 24.77 -21.58 8.41
CA PHE A 116 25.25 -20.63 9.41
C PHE A 116 24.13 -19.78 10.05
N GLY A 117 22.90 -20.28 10.03
CA GLY A 117 21.76 -19.71 10.77
C GLY A 117 21.15 -18.46 10.16
N LYS A 118 21.49 -18.11 8.90
CA LYS A 118 20.83 -17.00 8.20
C LYS A 118 19.46 -17.42 7.70
N LYS A 119 18.53 -16.48 7.71
CA LYS A 119 17.21 -16.63 7.09
C LYS A 119 17.31 -16.40 5.59
N ILE A 120 16.74 -17.28 4.78
CA ILE A 120 16.85 -17.23 3.32
C ILE A 120 15.50 -16.91 2.69
N ILE A 121 15.48 -15.85 1.89
CA ILE A 121 14.34 -15.49 1.04
C ILE A 121 14.77 -15.66 -0.42
N PHE A 122 14.10 -16.50 -1.19
CA PHE A 122 14.31 -16.52 -2.66
C PHE A 122 13.33 -15.59 -3.34
N CYS A 123 13.79 -14.82 -4.32
CA CYS A 123 12.91 -14.07 -5.22
C CYS A 123 13.01 -14.64 -6.63
N VAL A 124 11.89 -15.11 -7.17
CA VAL A 124 11.81 -15.81 -8.46
C VAL A 124 10.88 -15.09 -9.43
N ASP A 125 11.28 -15.00 -10.70
CA ASP A 125 10.49 -14.41 -11.79
C ASP A 125 9.95 -15.51 -12.73
N GLY A 126 8.78 -16.05 -12.37
CA GLY A 126 8.18 -17.14 -13.16
C GLY A 126 8.90 -18.48 -13.07
N LEU A 127 8.53 -19.39 -13.99
CA LEU A 127 9.08 -20.74 -14.09
C LEU A 127 10.20 -20.78 -15.15
N ASP A 128 11.39 -20.31 -14.80
CA ASP A 128 12.48 -20.07 -15.75
C ASP A 128 12.84 -21.26 -16.65
N TRP A 129 12.73 -22.50 -16.16
CA TRP A 129 13.01 -23.70 -16.96
C TRP A 129 12.00 -23.96 -18.08
N LYS A 130 10.84 -23.27 -18.09
CA LYS A 130 9.85 -23.34 -19.18
C LYS A 130 10.11 -22.34 -20.31
N ARG A 131 11.04 -21.40 -20.15
CA ARG A 131 11.35 -20.40 -21.20
C ARG A 131 12.11 -21.05 -22.37
N GLN A 132 11.79 -20.63 -23.59
CA GLN A 132 12.30 -21.28 -24.81
C GLN A 132 13.77 -20.92 -25.10
N LYS A 133 14.23 -19.76 -24.64
CA LYS A 133 15.62 -19.29 -24.79
C LYS A 133 16.69 -20.19 -24.16
N TRP A 134 16.32 -21.05 -23.23
CA TRP A 134 17.26 -21.91 -22.51
C TRP A 134 17.44 -23.25 -23.21
N ASN A 135 18.67 -23.73 -23.34
CA ASN A 135 18.95 -25.08 -23.82
C ASN A 135 18.57 -26.17 -22.80
N ALA A 136 18.62 -27.44 -23.21
CA ALA A 136 18.18 -28.56 -22.36
C ALA A 136 18.91 -28.63 -21.00
N PHE A 137 20.24 -28.41 -21.00
CA PHE A 137 21.04 -28.40 -19.78
C PHE A 137 20.65 -27.26 -18.82
N ALA A 138 20.52 -26.04 -19.34
CA ALA A 138 20.11 -24.88 -18.54
C ALA A 138 18.71 -25.07 -17.94
N ARG A 139 17.76 -25.62 -18.70
CA ARG A 139 16.41 -25.96 -18.19
C ARG A 139 16.47 -27.01 -17.09
N TRP A 140 17.28 -28.06 -17.25
CA TRP A 140 17.50 -29.06 -16.20
C TRP A 140 18.08 -28.44 -14.93
N TYR A 141 19.13 -27.62 -15.05
CA TYR A 141 19.75 -26.94 -13.91
C TYR A 141 18.77 -26.05 -13.15
N LEU A 142 18.00 -25.21 -13.86
CA LEU A 142 17.01 -24.31 -13.26
C LEU A 142 15.88 -25.10 -12.56
N LYS A 143 15.42 -26.20 -13.17
CA LYS A 143 14.43 -27.09 -12.57
C LYS A 143 14.94 -27.72 -11.27
N THR A 144 16.20 -28.14 -11.26
CA THR A 144 16.89 -28.69 -10.07
C THR A 144 17.08 -27.62 -9.00
N CYS A 145 17.48 -26.40 -9.35
CA CYS A 145 17.60 -25.29 -8.39
C CYS A 145 16.24 -24.94 -7.75
N SER A 146 15.17 -24.94 -8.54
CA SER A 146 13.81 -24.79 -8.03
C SER A 146 13.41 -25.93 -7.08
N TYR A 147 13.97 -27.13 -7.23
CA TYR A 147 13.73 -28.25 -6.31
C TYR A 147 14.52 -28.08 -5.02
N PHE A 148 15.77 -27.69 -5.17
CA PHE A 148 16.66 -27.44 -4.06
C PHE A 148 16.19 -26.30 -3.14
N ALA A 149 15.58 -25.25 -3.71
CA ALA A 149 15.01 -24.14 -2.95
C ALA A 149 14.07 -24.58 -1.83
N LYS A 150 13.39 -25.73 -1.99
CA LYS A 150 12.53 -26.33 -0.96
C LYS A 150 13.20 -26.51 0.40
N TYR A 151 14.46 -26.92 0.38
CA TYR A 151 15.17 -27.30 1.59
C TYR A 151 15.93 -26.14 2.22
N VAL A 152 16.11 -25.06 1.47
CA VAL A 152 16.97 -23.93 1.88
C VAL A 152 16.14 -22.71 2.29
N ALA A 153 15.05 -22.43 1.58
CA ALA A 153 14.26 -21.22 1.80
C ALA A 153 13.56 -21.23 3.18
N ASP A 154 13.59 -20.10 3.88
CA ASP A 154 12.56 -19.77 4.87
C ASP A 154 11.32 -19.17 4.20
N GLU A 155 11.48 -18.57 3.01
CA GLU A 155 10.39 -18.10 2.16
C GLU A 155 10.79 -18.08 0.68
N VAL A 156 9.85 -18.41 -0.22
CA VAL A 156 9.94 -18.10 -1.65
C VAL A 156 8.97 -16.97 -2.00
N VAL A 157 9.49 -15.85 -2.49
CA VAL A 157 8.71 -14.74 -3.04
C VAL A 157 8.53 -14.91 -4.53
N THR A 158 7.28 -14.87 -4.96
CA THR A 158 6.85 -15.04 -6.35
C THR A 158 6.15 -13.78 -6.83
N ASP A 159 6.38 -13.42 -8.09
CA ASP A 159 5.85 -12.19 -8.70
C ASP A 159 4.45 -12.33 -9.31
N ALA A 160 3.97 -13.56 -9.53
CA ALA A 160 2.65 -13.88 -10.07
C ALA A 160 1.96 -15.00 -9.27
N GLN A 161 0.63 -14.93 -9.17
CA GLN A 161 -0.20 -15.89 -8.44
C GLN A 161 -0.08 -17.31 -9.02
N SER A 162 0.01 -17.45 -10.35
CA SER A 162 0.20 -18.75 -10.99
C SER A 162 1.51 -19.44 -10.57
N VAL A 163 2.55 -18.64 -10.31
CA VAL A 163 3.86 -19.10 -9.82
C VAL A 163 3.77 -19.41 -8.33
N HIS A 164 3.09 -18.57 -7.55
CA HIS A 164 2.81 -18.87 -6.14
C HIS A 164 2.13 -20.23 -5.98
N ASP A 165 1.06 -20.48 -6.74
CA ASP A 165 0.28 -21.71 -6.69
C ASP A 165 1.14 -22.93 -7.09
N TYR A 166 2.02 -22.77 -8.08
CA TYR A 166 2.99 -23.79 -8.47
C TYR A 166 3.91 -24.17 -7.29
N TYR A 167 4.55 -23.19 -6.64
CA TYR A 167 5.45 -23.46 -5.52
C TYR A 167 4.71 -23.99 -4.29
N LYS A 168 3.50 -23.50 -4.02
CA LYS A 168 2.66 -23.96 -2.91
C LYS A 168 2.21 -25.41 -3.10
N LYS A 169 1.77 -25.78 -4.31
CA LYS A 169 1.24 -27.12 -4.63
C LYS A 169 2.34 -28.17 -4.79
N GLU A 170 3.38 -27.87 -5.56
CA GLU A 170 4.38 -28.89 -5.94
C GLU A 170 5.58 -28.97 -4.98
N ARG A 171 5.85 -27.94 -4.17
CA ARG A 171 7.15 -27.82 -3.48
C ARG A 171 7.09 -27.73 -1.95
N ALA A 172 5.90 -27.67 -1.34
CA ALA A 172 5.73 -27.69 0.13
C ALA A 172 6.62 -26.68 0.89
N THR A 173 6.92 -25.54 0.26
CA THR A 173 7.57 -24.38 0.88
C THR A 173 6.53 -23.34 1.28
N THR A 174 6.86 -22.52 2.28
CA THR A 174 6.26 -21.19 2.42
C THR A 174 6.53 -20.41 1.14
N SER A 175 5.44 -20.03 0.48
CA SER A 175 5.46 -19.19 -0.71
C SER A 175 4.64 -17.95 -0.40
N THR A 176 5.14 -16.78 -0.77
CA THR A 176 4.44 -15.52 -0.64
C THR A 176 4.39 -14.85 -1.99
N HIS A 177 3.20 -14.46 -2.41
CA HIS A 177 3.03 -13.67 -3.61
C HIS A 177 3.29 -12.19 -3.26
N ILE A 178 4.34 -11.61 -3.85
CA ILE A 178 4.61 -10.17 -3.79
C ILE A 178 4.98 -9.73 -5.21
N PRO A 179 4.08 -8.99 -5.90
CA PRO A 179 4.29 -8.61 -7.28
C PRO A 179 5.33 -7.50 -7.43
N TYR A 180 5.74 -7.24 -8.67
CA TYR A 180 6.48 -6.04 -9.05
C TYR A 180 5.66 -4.77 -8.81
N GLY A 181 6.35 -3.67 -8.49
CA GLY A 181 5.74 -2.36 -8.31
C GLY A 181 5.91 -1.42 -9.49
N THR A 182 5.21 -0.29 -9.45
CA THR A 182 5.38 0.86 -10.35
C THR A 182 5.29 2.18 -9.57
N ASP A 183 5.92 3.22 -10.14
CA ASP A 183 5.59 4.60 -9.81
C ASP A 183 4.18 4.94 -10.32
N ILE A 184 3.48 5.82 -9.61
CA ILE A 184 2.16 6.34 -9.99
C ILE A 184 2.34 7.76 -10.51
N GLU A 185 2.13 7.95 -11.81
CA GLU A 185 2.43 9.19 -12.54
C GLU A 185 1.21 9.61 -13.40
N MET A 186 0.12 10.05 -12.75
CA MET A 186 -1.16 10.36 -13.42
C MET A 186 -1.28 11.81 -13.96
N ASP A 187 -0.41 12.73 -13.54
CA ASP A 187 -0.55 14.16 -13.88
C ASP A 187 -0.29 14.48 -15.36
N SER A 188 -1.02 15.45 -15.91
CA SER A 188 -1.15 15.72 -17.35
C SER A 188 -0.06 16.59 -17.99
N GLN A 189 0.93 17.08 -17.24
CA GLN A 189 1.90 18.05 -17.79
C GLN A 189 3.32 17.51 -17.81
N THR A 190 3.71 16.92 -18.94
CA THR A 190 5.05 17.03 -19.54
C THR A 190 5.04 16.26 -20.85
N ASP A 191 4.58 16.91 -21.92
CA ASP A 191 4.97 16.50 -23.27
C ASP A 191 6.50 16.59 -23.33
N GLY A 192 7.17 15.47 -23.51
CA GLY A 192 8.62 15.40 -23.57
C GLY A 192 9.14 15.62 -24.98
N ASN A 193 10.38 16.10 -25.09
CA ASN A 193 11.09 16.24 -26.37
C ASN A 193 11.03 14.96 -27.24
N ILE A 194 11.03 13.78 -26.61
CA ILE A 194 11.00 12.48 -27.30
C ILE A 194 9.74 12.26 -28.16
N LEU A 195 8.60 12.86 -27.81
CA LEU A 195 7.40 12.77 -28.64
C LEU A 195 7.58 13.58 -29.93
N ALA A 196 8.04 14.84 -29.79
CA ALA A 196 8.26 15.74 -30.91
C ALA A 196 9.34 15.21 -31.87
N GLU A 197 10.43 14.64 -31.33
CA GLU A 197 11.52 14.00 -32.10
C GLU A 197 11.03 12.89 -33.03
N HIS A 198 9.94 12.22 -32.69
CA HIS A 198 9.36 11.11 -33.46
C HIS A 198 8.00 11.42 -34.09
N GLY A 199 7.57 12.70 -34.08
CA GLY A 199 6.29 13.11 -34.65
C GLY A 199 5.07 12.48 -33.96
N LEU A 200 5.21 12.12 -32.68
CA LEU A 200 4.16 11.49 -31.88
C LEU A 200 3.31 12.55 -31.19
N ILE A 201 2.00 12.29 -31.11
CA ILE A 201 1.05 13.14 -30.39
C ILE A 201 0.49 12.36 -29.20
N SER A 202 0.42 13.01 -28.04
CA SER A 202 -0.11 12.37 -26.83
C SER A 202 -1.52 11.78 -27.06
N LYS A 203 -1.71 10.56 -26.57
CA LYS A 203 -2.90 9.72 -26.72
C LYS A 203 -3.31 9.42 -28.17
N LYS A 204 -2.39 9.54 -29.13
CA LYS A 204 -2.61 9.24 -30.55
C LYS A 204 -1.61 8.23 -31.12
N TYR A 205 -1.14 7.29 -30.32
CA TYR A 205 -0.33 6.15 -30.79
C TYR A 205 -0.46 4.95 -29.84
N PHE A 206 -0.18 3.76 -30.36
CA PHE A 206 -0.04 2.53 -29.57
C PHE A 206 1.42 2.28 -29.24
N ILE A 207 1.69 1.59 -28.14
CA ILE A 207 3.06 1.21 -27.76
C ILE A 207 3.17 -0.28 -27.48
N TYR A 208 4.26 -0.89 -27.92
CA TYR A 208 4.67 -2.24 -27.56
C TYR A 208 6.06 -2.20 -26.92
N VAL A 209 6.19 -2.81 -25.75
CA VAL A 209 7.44 -2.81 -24.97
C VAL A 209 7.84 -4.24 -24.63
N ALA A 210 8.82 -4.79 -25.35
CA ALA A 210 9.45 -6.07 -25.02
C ALA A 210 10.72 -6.29 -25.84
N ARG A 211 11.58 -7.20 -25.38
CA ARG A 211 12.66 -7.71 -26.24
C ARG A 211 12.07 -8.46 -27.43
N PHE A 212 12.71 -8.34 -28.59
CA PHE A 212 12.29 -9.07 -29.80
C PHE A 212 12.75 -10.52 -29.74
N GLU A 213 12.19 -11.25 -28.78
CA GLU A 213 12.33 -12.70 -28.59
C GLU A 213 11.03 -13.36 -29.10
N PRO A 214 11.09 -14.59 -29.68
CA PRO A 214 9.91 -15.27 -30.20
C PRO A 214 8.75 -15.36 -29.21
N GLU A 215 9.06 -15.65 -27.95
CA GLU A 215 8.09 -15.76 -26.84
C GLU A 215 7.33 -14.46 -26.52
N ASN A 216 7.82 -13.30 -26.96
CA ASN A 216 7.15 -11.99 -26.78
C ASN A 216 6.29 -11.57 -27.98
N ASN A 217 6.29 -12.36 -29.06
CA ASN A 217 5.41 -12.19 -30.23
C ASN A 217 5.43 -10.80 -30.93
N PRO A 218 6.59 -10.14 -31.15
CA PRO A 218 6.64 -8.83 -31.82
C PRO A 218 6.12 -8.88 -33.27
N LEU A 219 6.43 -9.95 -34.01
CA LEU A 219 5.97 -10.15 -35.39
C LEU A 219 4.43 -10.28 -35.46
N PHE A 220 3.83 -10.98 -34.51
CA PHE A 220 2.37 -11.13 -34.42
C PHE A 220 1.69 -9.78 -34.19
N VAL A 221 2.23 -8.95 -33.28
CA VAL A 221 1.69 -7.62 -32.97
C VAL A 221 1.69 -6.73 -34.21
N ILE A 222 2.80 -6.70 -34.97
CA ILE A 222 2.89 -5.93 -36.20
C ILE A 222 1.86 -6.41 -37.23
N LYS A 223 1.73 -7.73 -37.44
CA LYS A 223 0.74 -8.29 -38.38
C LYS A 223 -0.70 -7.92 -38.00
N ALA A 224 -1.04 -7.99 -36.70
CA ALA A 224 -2.35 -7.58 -36.20
C ALA A 224 -2.60 -6.08 -36.38
N TYR A 225 -1.59 -5.25 -36.13
CA TYR A 225 -1.67 -3.80 -36.35
C TYR A 225 -1.89 -3.47 -37.83
N VAL A 226 -1.10 -4.04 -38.74
CA VAL A 226 -1.27 -3.84 -40.19
C VAL A 226 -2.66 -4.31 -40.66
N ASN A 227 -3.12 -5.46 -40.16
CA ASN A 227 -4.45 -5.99 -40.50
C ASN A 227 -5.61 -5.14 -39.96
N SER A 228 -5.39 -4.38 -38.88
CA SER A 228 -6.43 -3.52 -38.29
C SER A 228 -6.83 -2.33 -39.17
N GLY A 229 -5.93 -1.88 -40.06
CA GLY A 229 -6.10 -0.65 -40.82
C GLY A 229 -6.08 0.63 -39.97
N SER A 230 -5.57 0.58 -38.73
CA SER A 230 -5.45 1.77 -37.88
C SER A 230 -4.53 2.82 -38.51
N MET A 231 -4.94 4.09 -38.38
CA MET A 231 -4.17 5.24 -38.84
C MET A 231 -3.24 5.82 -37.76
N LEU A 232 -3.37 5.37 -36.51
CA LEU A 232 -2.51 5.81 -35.41
C LEU A 232 -1.18 5.05 -35.44
N PRO A 233 -0.02 5.69 -35.19
CA PRO A 233 1.27 5.00 -35.15
C PRO A 233 1.35 3.86 -34.14
N LEU A 234 2.16 2.85 -34.43
CA LEU A 234 2.57 1.81 -33.49
C LEU A 234 4.05 1.98 -33.15
N VAL A 235 4.35 2.33 -31.91
CA VAL A 235 5.71 2.50 -31.40
C VAL A 235 6.22 1.20 -30.81
N MET A 236 7.31 0.67 -31.36
CA MET A 236 7.97 -0.55 -30.95
C MET A 236 9.24 -0.21 -30.15
N VAL A 237 9.19 -0.44 -28.83
CA VAL A 237 10.33 -0.25 -27.92
C VAL A 237 10.91 -1.61 -27.53
N GLY A 238 12.16 -1.81 -27.91
CA GLY A 238 12.91 -3.05 -27.73
C GLY A 238 13.70 -3.45 -28.96
N ASP A 239 14.61 -4.41 -28.77
CA ASP A 239 15.36 -5.04 -29.86
C ASP A 239 15.83 -6.43 -29.38
N ASN A 240 16.66 -7.11 -30.18
CA ASN A 240 17.38 -8.32 -29.79
C ASN A 240 18.80 -8.32 -30.38
N ARG A 241 19.82 -8.26 -29.51
CA ARG A 241 21.23 -8.21 -29.92
C ARG A 241 21.80 -9.58 -30.32
N TYR A 242 21.09 -10.67 -30.02
CA TYR A 242 21.60 -12.04 -30.19
C TYR A 242 21.00 -12.77 -31.39
N ASP A 243 19.86 -12.30 -31.90
CA ASP A 243 19.16 -12.91 -33.05
C ASP A 243 18.77 -11.81 -34.06
N LEU A 244 19.77 -11.39 -34.85
CA LEU A 244 19.60 -10.29 -35.81
C LEU A 244 18.66 -10.65 -36.97
N ASP A 245 18.57 -11.93 -37.35
CA ASP A 245 17.73 -12.38 -38.46
C ASP A 245 16.25 -12.39 -38.07
N PHE A 246 15.94 -12.75 -36.82
CA PHE A 246 14.60 -12.56 -36.29
C PHE A 246 14.21 -11.07 -36.25
N VAL A 247 15.12 -10.19 -35.82
CA VAL A 247 14.87 -8.73 -35.83
C VAL A 247 14.60 -8.21 -37.24
N LYS A 248 15.36 -8.64 -38.25
CA LYS A 248 15.10 -8.28 -39.66
C LYS A 248 13.71 -8.73 -40.09
N THR A 249 13.32 -9.95 -39.73
CA THR A 249 11.99 -10.51 -40.04
C THR A 249 10.86 -9.69 -39.41
N VAL A 250 11.02 -9.29 -38.15
CA VAL A 250 10.08 -8.40 -37.45
C VAL A 250 9.96 -7.05 -38.16
N LYS A 251 11.08 -6.41 -38.48
CA LYS A 251 11.11 -5.10 -39.16
C LYS A 251 10.53 -5.16 -40.58
N ALA A 252 10.73 -6.26 -41.31
CA ALA A 252 10.21 -6.43 -42.66
C ALA A 252 8.68 -6.55 -42.74
N ALA A 253 8.00 -6.89 -41.64
CA ALA A 253 6.54 -7.01 -41.59
C ALA A 253 5.81 -5.68 -41.36
N ALA A 254 6.55 -4.60 -41.08
CA ALA A 254 6.01 -3.29 -40.74
C ALA A 254 5.54 -2.49 -41.96
N ASN A 255 4.54 -1.62 -41.75
CA ASN A 255 4.22 -0.53 -42.68
C ASN A 255 4.88 0.79 -42.22
N ASP A 256 4.62 1.87 -42.96
CA ASP A 256 5.15 3.23 -42.74
C ASP A 256 4.79 3.86 -41.39
N ARG A 257 3.77 3.33 -40.69
CA ARG A 257 3.29 3.84 -39.39
C ARG A 257 3.86 3.08 -38.18
N VAL A 258 4.64 2.03 -38.39
CA VAL A 258 5.35 1.33 -37.32
C VAL A 258 6.71 1.98 -37.08
N ILE A 259 6.93 2.48 -35.87
CA ILE A 259 8.13 3.23 -35.50
C ILE A 259 8.98 2.37 -34.57
N PHE A 260 10.20 2.03 -34.98
CA PHE A 260 11.14 1.27 -34.16
C PHE A 260 12.12 2.19 -33.45
N LEU A 261 12.13 2.16 -32.12
CA LEU A 261 13.00 3.02 -31.30
C LEU A 261 14.19 2.29 -30.66
N GLY A 262 14.26 0.97 -30.81
CA GLY A 262 15.26 0.16 -30.14
C GLY A 262 15.12 0.20 -28.62
N TYR A 263 16.25 0.13 -27.89
CA TYR A 263 16.23 0.18 -26.42
C TYR A 263 16.17 1.63 -25.93
N ILE A 264 15.06 1.98 -25.28
CA ILE A 264 14.89 3.27 -24.59
C ILE A 264 14.73 3.00 -23.09
N PHE A 265 15.36 3.83 -22.26
CA PHE A 265 15.34 3.72 -20.80
C PHE A 265 15.09 5.09 -20.16
N GLY A 266 14.83 5.11 -18.85
CA GLY A 266 14.74 6.35 -18.08
C GLY A 266 13.55 7.23 -18.48
N GLN A 267 13.72 8.55 -18.38
CA GLN A 267 12.65 9.53 -18.60
C GLN A 267 12.03 9.48 -20.01
N PRO A 268 12.81 9.35 -21.11
CA PRO A 268 12.22 9.20 -22.45
C PRO A 268 11.29 7.99 -22.56
N TYR A 269 11.66 6.85 -21.97
CA TYR A 269 10.80 5.66 -21.93
C TYR A 269 9.50 5.93 -21.15
N LYS A 270 9.61 6.53 -19.95
CA LYS A 270 8.45 6.87 -19.11
C LYS A 270 7.47 7.78 -19.87
N GLN A 271 7.99 8.77 -20.60
CA GLN A 271 7.19 9.70 -21.42
C GLN A 271 6.48 8.99 -22.58
N LEU A 272 7.16 8.07 -23.27
CA LEU A 272 6.58 7.28 -24.36
C LEU A 272 5.47 6.36 -23.87
N VAL A 273 5.62 5.71 -22.70
CA VAL A 273 4.54 4.88 -22.15
C VAL A 273 3.37 5.76 -21.74
N LYS A 274 3.60 6.77 -20.90
CA LYS A 274 2.56 7.64 -20.33
C LYS A 274 1.66 8.29 -21.38
N ASN A 275 2.24 8.71 -22.50
CA ASN A 275 1.50 9.38 -23.57
C ASN A 275 0.90 8.43 -24.60
N ALA A 276 1.10 7.12 -24.50
CA ALA A 276 0.44 6.17 -25.39
C ALA A 276 -1.08 6.14 -25.12
N LEU A 277 -1.85 5.85 -26.16
CA LEU A 277 -3.27 5.56 -26.08
C LEU A 277 -3.50 4.21 -25.39
N ALA A 278 -2.77 3.19 -25.83
CA ALA A 278 -2.76 1.88 -25.20
C ALA A 278 -1.41 1.16 -25.38
N SER A 279 -1.07 0.31 -24.40
CA SER A 279 0.10 -0.55 -24.38
C SER A 279 -0.28 -1.99 -24.74
N ILE A 280 0.50 -2.62 -25.63
CA ILE A 280 0.21 -3.95 -26.18
C ILE A 280 1.12 -4.99 -25.56
N ARG A 281 0.52 -6.08 -25.04
CA ARG A 281 1.23 -7.19 -24.40
C ARG A 281 0.90 -8.54 -25.07
N ALA A 282 1.88 -9.14 -25.74
CA ALA A 282 1.65 -10.35 -26.55
C ALA A 282 2.40 -11.63 -26.13
N ALA A 283 3.16 -11.65 -25.02
CA ALA A 283 3.88 -12.89 -24.70
C ALA A 283 2.96 -14.02 -24.26
N GLU A 284 3.49 -15.23 -24.41
CA GLU A 284 2.83 -16.48 -24.05
C GLU A 284 3.30 -17.07 -22.72
N VAL A 285 4.51 -16.71 -22.27
CA VAL A 285 5.17 -17.31 -21.09
C VAL A 285 5.87 -16.21 -20.29
N GLY A 286 5.74 -16.27 -18.96
CA GLY A 286 6.45 -15.37 -18.03
C GLY A 286 5.76 -15.28 -16.68
N GLY A 287 6.36 -14.56 -15.73
CA GLY A 287 5.67 -14.04 -14.54
C GLY A 287 4.96 -12.73 -14.85
N LEU A 288 4.68 -11.94 -13.81
CA LEU A 288 4.07 -10.63 -13.93
C LEU A 288 4.98 -9.68 -14.73
N SER A 289 4.45 -9.06 -15.78
CA SER A 289 5.25 -8.21 -16.69
C SER A 289 5.46 -6.81 -16.10
N PRO A 290 6.70 -6.34 -15.86
CA PRO A 290 6.96 -4.98 -15.41
C PRO A 290 6.36 -3.92 -16.33
N ALA A 291 6.44 -4.12 -17.65
CA ALA A 291 5.87 -3.21 -18.64
C ALA A 291 4.33 -3.08 -18.54
N VAL A 292 3.63 -4.12 -18.04
CA VAL A 292 2.18 -4.06 -17.81
C VAL A 292 1.91 -3.17 -16.59
N ILE A 293 2.59 -3.44 -15.48
CA ILE A 293 2.43 -2.67 -14.24
C ILE A 293 2.85 -1.20 -14.43
N GLU A 294 3.94 -0.94 -15.17
CA GLU A 294 4.40 0.41 -15.53
C GLU A 294 3.40 1.19 -16.40
N ALA A 295 2.70 0.51 -17.31
CA ALA A 295 1.63 1.11 -18.11
C ALA A 295 0.41 1.43 -17.24
N MET A 296 0.02 0.52 -16.34
CA MET A 296 -1.06 0.75 -15.39
C MET A 296 -0.75 1.98 -14.50
N GLY A 297 0.43 2.05 -13.87
CA GLY A 297 0.81 3.18 -13.01
C GLY A 297 0.86 4.54 -13.71
N ARG A 298 0.89 4.56 -15.04
CA ARG A 298 0.88 5.78 -15.88
C ARG A 298 -0.48 6.09 -16.50
N GLY A 299 -1.53 5.36 -16.13
CA GLY A 299 -2.87 5.60 -16.66
C GLY A 299 -3.03 5.19 -18.12
N VAL A 300 -2.34 4.15 -18.55
CA VAL A 300 -2.37 3.65 -19.93
C VAL A 300 -3.14 2.34 -19.98
N CYS A 301 -4.17 2.27 -20.82
CA CYS A 301 -4.90 1.04 -21.07
C CYS A 301 -3.96 -0.05 -21.59
N VAL A 302 -4.08 -1.26 -21.05
CA VAL A 302 -3.31 -2.41 -21.51
C VAL A 302 -4.21 -3.37 -22.29
N VAL A 303 -3.77 -3.71 -23.50
CA VAL A 303 -4.38 -4.75 -24.33
C VAL A 303 -3.45 -5.97 -24.28
N ALA A 304 -3.89 -7.04 -23.64
CA ALA A 304 -3.04 -8.17 -23.29
C ALA A 304 -3.54 -9.51 -23.81
N ASN A 305 -2.60 -10.38 -24.19
CA ASN A 305 -2.86 -11.79 -24.45
C ASN A 305 -3.56 -12.43 -23.25
N ASP A 306 -4.64 -13.16 -23.49
CA ASP A 306 -5.49 -13.73 -22.46
C ASP A 306 -4.79 -14.90 -21.73
N LYS A 307 -4.02 -14.52 -20.71
CA LYS A 307 -3.24 -15.41 -19.85
C LYS A 307 -3.49 -15.06 -18.38
N PRO A 308 -3.46 -16.03 -17.46
CA PRO A 308 -3.63 -15.78 -16.03
C PRO A 308 -2.73 -14.66 -15.48
N GLU A 309 -1.48 -14.60 -15.93
CA GLU A 309 -0.47 -13.64 -15.48
C GLU A 309 -0.76 -12.20 -15.94
N ASN A 310 -1.54 -12.03 -17.01
CA ASN A 310 -2.03 -10.72 -17.44
C ASN A 310 -3.39 -10.39 -16.80
N ARG A 311 -4.23 -11.39 -16.54
CA ARG A 311 -5.54 -11.20 -15.89
C ARG A 311 -5.42 -10.78 -14.43
N GLU A 312 -4.43 -11.30 -13.71
CA GLU A 312 -4.19 -10.99 -12.30
C GLU A 312 -3.99 -9.48 -12.04
N PRO A 313 -3.04 -8.79 -12.71
CA PRO A 313 -2.85 -7.36 -12.51
C PRO A 313 -3.99 -6.53 -13.11
N LEU A 314 -4.46 -6.88 -14.31
CA LEU A 314 -5.40 -6.04 -15.04
C LEU A 314 -6.85 -6.21 -14.59
N ALA A 315 -7.26 -7.40 -14.15
CA ALA A 315 -8.64 -7.72 -13.78
C ALA A 315 -9.65 -7.11 -14.80
N GLU A 316 -10.62 -6.31 -14.35
CA GLU A 316 -11.59 -5.60 -15.19
C GLU A 316 -11.07 -4.31 -15.85
N THR A 317 -9.82 -3.92 -15.57
CA THR A 317 -9.20 -2.66 -16.05
C THR A 317 -8.41 -2.81 -17.35
N GLY A 318 -8.22 -4.04 -17.84
CA GLY A 318 -7.53 -4.32 -19.11
C GLY A 318 -8.44 -4.95 -20.16
N LEU A 319 -7.97 -4.92 -21.41
CA LEU A 319 -8.61 -5.61 -22.54
C LEU A 319 -7.84 -6.89 -22.88
N PHE A 320 -8.56 -7.99 -23.06
CA PHE A 320 -7.95 -9.29 -23.32
C PHE A 320 -8.26 -9.79 -24.73
N TYR A 321 -7.35 -10.57 -25.30
CA TYR A 321 -7.53 -11.22 -26.59
C TYR A 321 -6.87 -12.61 -26.61
N PRO A 322 -7.48 -13.62 -27.28
CA PRO A 322 -6.76 -14.84 -27.64
C PRO A 322 -5.68 -14.50 -28.67
N LEU A 323 -4.59 -15.27 -28.74
CA LEU A 323 -3.46 -15.03 -29.67
C LEU A 323 -3.82 -15.28 -31.15
N GLU A 324 -4.73 -14.46 -31.67
CA GLU A 324 -5.28 -14.47 -33.01
C GLU A 324 -5.17 -13.06 -33.60
N ILE A 325 -4.68 -12.97 -34.84
CA ILE A 325 -4.41 -11.69 -35.52
C ILE A 325 -5.67 -10.83 -35.58
N SER A 326 -6.81 -11.42 -35.95
CA SER A 326 -8.10 -10.73 -36.06
C SER A 326 -8.60 -10.21 -34.70
N ALA A 327 -8.32 -10.91 -33.60
CA ALA A 327 -8.73 -10.50 -32.27
C ALA A 327 -7.97 -9.25 -31.79
N LEU A 328 -6.64 -9.22 -31.95
CA LEU A 328 -5.85 -8.03 -31.61
C LEU A 328 -6.11 -6.87 -32.60
N ALA A 329 -6.32 -7.17 -33.88
CA ALA A 329 -6.67 -6.17 -34.89
C ALA A 329 -7.98 -5.43 -34.56
N ARG A 330 -8.98 -6.13 -34.01
CA ARG A 330 -10.23 -5.51 -33.53
C ARG A 330 -9.98 -4.46 -32.44
N HIS A 331 -9.10 -4.75 -31.47
CA HIS A 331 -8.76 -3.81 -30.40
C HIS A 331 -8.04 -2.57 -30.94
N PHE A 332 -7.08 -2.73 -31.85
CA PHE A 332 -6.44 -1.58 -32.51
C PHE A 332 -7.48 -0.68 -33.22
N LYS A 333 -8.39 -1.28 -33.99
CA LYS A 333 -9.44 -0.55 -34.71
C LYS A 333 -10.42 0.13 -33.74
N GLN A 334 -10.90 -0.60 -32.74
CA GLN A 334 -11.86 -0.10 -31.74
C GLN A 334 -11.29 1.10 -30.98
N LEU A 335 -10.08 0.98 -30.41
CA LEU A 335 -9.48 2.06 -29.63
C LEU A 335 -9.07 3.26 -30.49
N SER A 336 -8.80 3.05 -31.78
CA SER A 336 -8.58 4.16 -32.72
C SER A 336 -9.86 4.98 -32.98
N LEU A 337 -11.03 4.33 -32.96
CA LEU A 337 -12.33 4.97 -33.16
C LEU A 337 -12.92 5.54 -31.86
N HIS A 338 -12.62 4.90 -30.73
CA HIS A 338 -13.15 5.18 -29.40
C HIS A 338 -12.03 5.35 -28.36
N PRO A 339 -11.17 6.38 -28.49
CA PRO A 339 -10.06 6.60 -27.58
C PRO A 339 -10.48 6.86 -26.12
N GLU A 340 -11.69 7.36 -25.91
CA GLU A 340 -12.28 7.57 -24.58
C GLU A 340 -12.31 6.30 -23.73
N GLN A 341 -12.54 5.15 -24.37
CA GLN A 341 -12.55 3.85 -23.69
C GLN A 341 -11.16 3.50 -23.14
N ALA A 342 -10.10 3.77 -23.91
CA ALA A 342 -8.72 3.52 -23.48
C ALA A 342 -8.34 4.45 -22.32
N ILE A 343 -8.78 5.71 -22.35
CA ILE A 343 -8.50 6.68 -21.30
C ILE A 343 -9.17 6.27 -19.99
N GLU A 344 -10.45 5.87 -20.03
CA GLU A 344 -11.19 5.42 -18.86
C GLU A 344 -10.59 4.15 -18.23
N LEU A 345 -10.27 3.15 -19.05
CA LEU A 345 -9.62 1.92 -18.60
C LEU A 345 -8.23 2.19 -18.02
N GLY A 346 -7.46 3.08 -18.65
CA GLY A 346 -6.16 3.52 -18.14
C GLY A 346 -6.27 4.15 -16.75
N GLN A 347 -7.23 5.05 -16.53
CA GLN A 347 -7.47 5.66 -15.22
C GLN A 347 -7.82 4.62 -14.14
N LYS A 348 -8.71 3.68 -14.45
CA LYS A 348 -9.07 2.57 -13.55
C LYS A 348 -7.85 1.68 -13.25
N ALA A 349 -7.05 1.37 -14.26
CA ALA A 349 -5.82 0.60 -14.11
C ALA A 349 -4.80 1.31 -13.22
N ALA A 350 -4.69 2.63 -13.30
CA ALA A 350 -3.80 3.43 -12.45
C ALA A 350 -4.25 3.45 -11.00
N GLN A 351 -5.55 3.58 -10.72
CA GLN A 351 -6.11 3.46 -9.37
C GLN A 351 -5.81 2.08 -8.78
N ARG A 352 -6.03 1.02 -9.56
CA ARG A 352 -5.69 -0.35 -9.15
C ARG A 352 -4.19 -0.52 -8.89
N ALA A 353 -3.34 -0.01 -9.77
CA ALA A 353 -1.89 -0.03 -9.59
C ALA A 353 -1.45 0.70 -8.33
N MET A 354 -2.06 1.84 -8.05
CA MET A 354 -1.76 2.68 -6.90
C MET A 354 -2.01 1.95 -5.57
N ILE A 355 -3.12 1.21 -5.46
CA ILE A 355 -3.48 0.45 -4.26
C ILE A 355 -2.68 -0.85 -4.13
N LEU A 356 -2.53 -1.61 -5.22
CA LEU A 356 -2.04 -2.99 -5.16
C LEU A 356 -0.57 -3.16 -5.56
N TYR A 357 -0.10 -2.30 -6.47
CA TYR A 357 1.17 -2.42 -7.21
C TYR A 357 2.05 -1.17 -7.11
N SER A 358 1.82 -0.25 -6.17
CA SER A 358 2.74 0.87 -5.93
C SER A 358 4.01 0.36 -5.25
N TRP A 359 5.16 0.94 -5.57
CA TRP A 359 6.41 0.54 -4.91
C TRP A 359 6.37 0.68 -3.38
N ASP A 360 5.59 1.63 -2.86
CA ASP A 360 5.37 1.78 -1.41
C ASP A 360 4.61 0.59 -0.82
N LYS A 361 3.55 0.13 -1.49
CA LYS A 361 2.85 -1.10 -1.13
C LYS A 361 3.79 -2.29 -1.21
N ILE A 362 4.50 -2.47 -2.33
CA ILE A 362 5.37 -3.63 -2.53
C ILE A 362 6.48 -3.68 -1.47
N ALA A 363 7.17 -2.57 -1.23
CA ALA A 363 8.17 -2.51 -0.17
C ALA A 363 7.58 -2.79 1.22
N PHE A 364 6.33 -2.40 1.44
CA PHE A 364 5.62 -2.71 2.67
C PHE A 364 5.27 -4.20 2.81
N ASP A 365 4.90 -4.89 1.72
CA ASP A 365 4.75 -6.36 1.74
C ASP A 365 6.08 -7.07 2.03
N TYR A 366 7.18 -6.58 1.46
CA TYR A 366 8.52 -7.09 1.81
C TYR A 366 8.90 -6.82 3.27
N PHE A 367 8.51 -5.66 3.82
CA PHE A 367 8.70 -5.36 5.23
C PHE A 367 7.91 -6.31 6.14
N LYS A 368 6.63 -6.59 5.82
CA LYS A 368 5.81 -7.61 6.49
C LYS A 368 6.47 -8.98 6.46
N LEU A 369 6.96 -9.37 5.28
CA LEU A 369 7.65 -10.64 5.10
C LEU A 369 8.91 -10.70 5.96
N LEU A 370 9.74 -9.66 5.96
CA LEU A 370 10.92 -9.57 6.82
C LEU A 370 10.55 -9.75 8.29
N LYS A 371 9.51 -9.03 8.76
CA LYS A 371 9.01 -9.16 10.14
C LYS A 371 8.63 -10.60 10.43
N ARG A 372 7.86 -11.25 9.57
CA ARG A 372 7.43 -12.65 9.77
C ARG A 372 8.60 -13.63 9.81
N VAL A 373 9.58 -13.45 8.93
CA VAL A 373 10.75 -14.34 8.81
C VAL A 373 11.76 -14.11 9.95
N GLN A 374 11.88 -12.88 10.46
CA GLN A 374 12.85 -12.50 11.49
C GLN A 374 12.29 -12.54 12.92
N SER A 375 10.97 -12.49 13.11
CA SER A 375 10.37 -12.54 14.45
C SER A 375 10.41 -13.98 14.99
N PRO A 376 10.90 -14.19 16.22
CA PRO A 376 10.43 -15.33 17.00
C PRO A 376 8.92 -15.15 17.20
N VAL A 377 8.13 -16.20 16.97
CA VAL A 377 6.71 -16.23 17.32
C VAL A 377 6.61 -16.11 18.84
N THR A 378 6.59 -14.90 19.36
CA THR A 378 6.27 -14.62 20.76
C THR A 378 5.95 -13.15 20.91
N THR A 379 4.65 -12.83 20.83
CA THR A 379 4.06 -11.72 21.56
C THR A 379 4.33 -11.94 23.04
N ARG A 380 5.52 -11.57 23.52
CA ARG A 380 5.73 -11.42 24.97
C ARG A 380 4.97 -10.17 25.39
N VAL A 381 3.75 -10.38 25.82
CA VAL A 381 3.06 -9.46 26.72
C VAL A 381 3.81 -9.59 28.05
N ASP A 382 4.92 -8.85 28.19
CA ASP A 382 5.45 -8.60 29.52
C ASP A 382 4.31 -7.90 30.28
N HIS A 383 3.73 -8.56 31.30
CA HIS A 383 2.75 -7.91 32.17
C HIS A 383 3.36 -6.58 32.64
N LEU A 384 2.74 -5.47 32.25
CA LEU A 384 3.20 -4.15 32.62
C LEU A 384 3.14 -4.05 34.15
N GLN A 385 4.29 -4.07 34.82
CA GLN A 385 4.34 -3.85 36.26
C GLN A 385 3.67 -2.50 36.57
N SER A 386 2.74 -2.51 37.52
CA SER A 386 2.16 -1.30 38.07
C SER A 386 3.24 -0.56 38.85
N VAL A 387 3.89 0.41 38.23
CA VAL A 387 4.78 1.34 38.95
C VAL A 387 3.92 2.36 39.69
N THR A 388 4.11 2.46 41.00
CA THR A 388 3.40 3.35 41.92
C THR A 388 4.05 4.74 42.07
N ASP A 389 3.22 5.70 42.51
CA ASP A 389 3.52 6.97 43.19
C ASP A 389 3.96 8.23 42.40
N GLY A 390 3.48 8.37 41.17
CA GLY A 390 3.40 9.69 40.51
C GLY A 390 2.25 9.77 39.50
N ALA A 391 1.69 10.97 39.29
CA ALA A 391 0.67 11.17 38.25
C ALA A 391 1.26 10.76 36.88
N LYS A 392 0.69 9.71 36.27
CA LYS A 392 1.12 9.24 34.96
C LYS A 392 0.91 10.35 33.92
N ARG A 393 1.79 10.39 32.92
CA ARG A 393 1.84 11.44 31.89
C ARG A 393 1.34 10.91 30.55
N ILE A 394 0.39 11.60 29.94
CA ILE A 394 -0.16 11.26 28.61
C ILE A 394 0.17 12.37 27.62
N LEU A 395 0.84 12.01 26.52
CA LEU A 395 0.99 12.88 25.36
C LEU A 395 -0.11 12.52 24.35
N ILE A 396 -1.00 13.46 24.04
CA ILE A 396 -2.00 13.33 22.97
C ILE A 396 -1.50 14.11 21.77
N THR A 397 -1.32 13.43 20.64
CA THR A 397 -1.02 14.08 19.35
C THR A 397 -2.25 14.05 18.45
N GLY A 398 -2.45 15.11 17.64
CA GLY A 398 -3.65 15.25 16.81
C GLY A 398 -4.91 15.65 17.59
N ALA A 399 -4.74 16.32 18.72
CA ALA A 399 -5.84 16.66 19.63
C ALA A 399 -6.87 17.65 19.04
N GLY A 400 -6.54 18.35 17.95
CA GLY A 400 -7.48 19.23 17.25
C GLY A 400 -8.58 18.51 16.48
N GLY A 401 -8.44 17.20 16.24
CA GLY A 401 -9.45 16.41 15.53
C GLY A 401 -10.70 16.07 16.35
N MET A 402 -11.62 15.33 15.73
CA MET A 402 -12.91 14.93 16.32
C MET A 402 -12.79 14.17 17.65
N PHE A 403 -11.68 13.48 17.89
CA PHE A 403 -11.50 12.64 19.07
C PHE A 403 -10.72 13.32 20.21
N GLY A 404 -9.91 14.33 19.89
CA GLY A 404 -8.93 14.86 20.84
C GLY A 404 -9.55 15.52 22.07
N GLY A 405 -10.69 16.20 21.90
CA GLY A 405 -11.45 16.76 23.03
C GLY A 405 -11.94 15.67 23.99
N ALA A 406 -12.54 14.59 23.47
CA ALA A 406 -13.01 13.48 24.30
C ALA A 406 -11.86 12.78 25.05
N LEU A 407 -10.70 12.61 24.41
CA LEU A 407 -9.50 12.09 25.06
C LEU A 407 -9.00 13.01 26.17
N TYR A 408 -8.91 14.32 25.90
CA TYR A 408 -8.48 15.29 26.90
C TYR A 408 -9.40 15.31 28.12
N GLU A 409 -10.72 15.38 27.89
CA GLU A 409 -11.72 15.35 28.98
C GLU A 409 -11.65 14.05 29.79
N ALA A 410 -11.53 12.90 29.14
CA ALA A 410 -11.46 11.63 29.84
C ALA A 410 -10.17 11.49 30.68
N THR A 411 -9.07 12.14 30.27
CA THR A 411 -7.74 11.93 30.89
C THR A 411 -7.31 13.02 31.87
N ARG A 412 -7.77 14.26 31.71
CA ARG A 412 -7.24 15.43 32.45
C ARG A 412 -7.41 15.39 33.97
N GLU A 413 -8.40 14.66 34.48
CA GLU A 413 -8.62 14.52 35.93
C GLU A 413 -7.70 13.48 36.58
N ARG A 414 -7.22 12.50 35.80
CA ARG A 414 -6.43 11.35 36.31
C ARG A 414 -4.96 11.38 35.92
N TYR A 415 -4.62 12.14 34.90
CA TYR A 415 -3.29 12.16 34.29
C TYR A 415 -2.80 13.59 34.10
N THR A 416 -1.48 13.77 34.12
CA THR A 416 -0.87 14.99 33.59
C THR A 416 -0.87 14.89 32.06
N VAL A 417 -1.62 15.74 31.38
CA VAL A 417 -1.83 15.65 29.93
C VAL A 417 -1.13 16.80 29.20
N ARG A 418 -0.37 16.44 28.15
CA ARG A 418 0.08 17.40 27.13
C ARG A 418 -0.62 17.07 25.82
N ALA A 419 -1.36 18.02 25.27
CA ALA A 419 -2.07 17.85 24.01
C ALA A 419 -1.43 18.71 22.91
N THR A 420 -1.33 18.15 21.71
CA THR A 420 -0.73 18.82 20.56
C THR A 420 -1.61 18.68 19.31
N SER A 421 -1.59 19.70 18.46
CA SER A 421 -2.33 19.74 17.18
C SER A 421 -1.49 20.46 16.12
N PHE A 422 -1.69 20.13 14.85
CA PHE A 422 -1.08 20.89 13.74
C PHE A 422 -1.63 22.33 13.70
N HIS A 423 -2.92 22.47 13.97
CA HIS A 423 -3.60 23.75 14.18
C HIS A 423 -4.30 23.72 15.55
N PRO A 424 -3.67 24.26 16.61
CA PRO A 424 -4.31 24.37 17.93
C PRO A 424 -5.54 25.28 17.88
N THR A 425 -6.70 24.77 18.32
CA THR A 425 -7.95 25.55 18.39
C THR A 425 -8.38 25.86 19.81
N GLU A 426 -7.66 25.34 20.81
CA GLU A 426 -8.01 25.44 22.22
C GLU A 426 -6.78 25.84 23.05
N PRO A 427 -6.93 26.59 24.17
CA PRO A 427 -5.81 27.04 24.98
C PRO A 427 -4.96 25.92 25.60
N TRP A 428 -5.54 24.74 25.79
CA TRP A 428 -4.88 23.57 26.37
C TRP A 428 -4.04 22.77 25.35
N MET A 429 -3.99 23.22 24.09
CA MET A 429 -3.21 22.58 23.03
C MET A 429 -1.94 23.38 22.69
N THR A 430 -0.91 22.67 22.22
CA THR A 430 0.30 23.27 21.64
C THR A 430 0.52 22.82 20.20
N ALA A 431 1.25 23.60 19.40
CA ALA A 431 1.48 23.27 17.99
C ALA A 431 2.48 22.10 17.84
N LEU A 432 2.15 21.12 17.00
CA LEU A 432 3.07 20.07 16.55
C LEU A 432 2.66 19.55 15.18
N ASP A 433 3.57 19.62 14.22
CA ASP A 433 3.52 18.76 13.03
C ASP A 433 4.23 17.44 13.35
N VAL A 434 3.46 16.35 13.45
CA VAL A 434 4.00 15.02 13.77
C VAL A 434 4.90 14.45 12.67
N ARG A 435 4.94 15.07 11.49
CA ARG A 435 5.86 14.73 10.39
C ARG A 435 7.27 15.23 10.66
N ASP A 436 7.42 16.27 11.49
CA ASP A 436 8.72 16.73 11.95
C ASP A 436 9.22 15.82 13.08
N ARG A 437 10.10 14.87 12.72
CA ARG A 437 10.69 13.92 13.66
C ARG A 437 11.41 14.61 14.81
N VAL A 438 12.08 15.74 14.57
CA VAL A 438 12.91 16.44 15.55
C VAL A 438 12.02 17.19 16.54
N ALA A 439 11.00 17.89 16.05
CA ALA A 439 10.02 18.55 16.91
C ALA A 439 9.25 17.53 17.77
N TYR A 440 8.86 16.40 17.19
CA TYR A 440 8.17 15.34 17.94
C TYR A 440 9.08 14.73 19.02
N GLU A 441 10.36 14.49 18.71
CA GLU A 441 11.34 14.01 19.70
C GLU A 441 11.47 14.98 20.87
N LYS A 442 11.63 16.26 20.58
CA LYS A 442 11.81 17.31 21.59
C LYS A 442 10.66 17.31 22.59
N ILE A 443 9.42 17.23 22.12
CA ILE A 443 8.24 17.17 22.99
C ILE A 443 8.25 15.90 23.86
N VAL A 444 8.58 14.74 23.29
CA VAL A 444 8.65 13.48 24.06
C VAL A 444 9.78 13.50 25.08
N GLU A 445 10.94 14.06 24.72
CA GLU A 445 12.11 14.16 25.59
C GLU A 445 11.88 15.10 26.78
N GLU A 446 11.27 16.27 26.53
CA GLU A 446 10.93 17.25 27.56
C GLU A 446 9.82 16.71 28.49
N PHE A 447 8.76 16.15 27.90
CA PHE A 447 7.56 15.75 28.65
C PHE A 447 7.69 14.37 29.30
N LYS A 448 8.55 13.50 28.77
CA LYS A 448 8.78 12.11 29.21
C LYS A 448 7.46 11.35 29.46
N PRO A 449 6.59 11.20 28.45
CA PRO A 449 5.29 10.57 28.61
C PRO A 449 5.40 9.11 29.05
N HIS A 450 4.41 8.64 29.81
CA HIS A 450 4.20 7.21 30.07
C HIS A 450 3.35 6.58 28.97
N PHE A 451 2.48 7.38 28.35
CA PHE A 451 1.62 6.98 27.24
C PHE A 451 1.66 8.02 26.13
N ILE A 452 1.72 7.57 24.89
CA ILE A 452 1.59 8.41 23.70
C ILE A 452 0.33 7.98 22.96
N ILE A 453 -0.70 8.83 22.93
CA ILE A 453 -1.90 8.61 22.12
C ILE A 453 -1.71 9.33 20.78
N HIS A 454 -1.60 8.55 19.71
CA HIS A 454 -1.37 9.06 18.36
C HIS A 454 -2.65 9.04 17.53
N ALA A 455 -3.30 10.20 17.43
CA ALA A 455 -4.56 10.42 16.73
C ALA A 455 -4.52 11.18 15.38
N PRO A 456 -3.41 11.76 14.87
CA PRO A 456 -3.42 12.39 13.55
C PRO A 456 -3.78 11.40 12.43
N ALA A 457 -4.67 11.83 11.53
CA ALA A 457 -4.94 11.14 10.26
C ALA A 457 -5.64 12.06 9.25
N ILE A 458 -5.30 11.92 7.98
CA ILE A 458 -6.20 12.26 6.87
C ILE A 458 -7.25 11.14 6.81
N THR A 459 -8.51 11.49 7.07
CA THR A 459 -9.65 10.55 7.15
C THR A 459 -10.64 10.71 5.99
N ASP A 460 -10.32 11.59 5.04
CA ASP A 460 -11.07 11.79 3.80
C ASP A 460 -10.53 10.80 2.76
N LEU A 461 -11.38 9.86 2.33
CA LEU A 461 -11.00 8.77 1.44
C LEU A 461 -10.59 9.33 0.07
N GLU A 462 -11.35 10.27 -0.47
CA GLU A 462 -11.09 10.92 -1.75
C GLU A 462 -9.79 11.73 -1.73
N LYS A 463 -9.44 12.37 -0.60
CA LYS A 463 -8.15 13.04 -0.45
C LYS A 463 -7.01 12.02 -0.39
N CYS A 464 -7.16 10.93 0.35
CA CYS A 464 -6.13 9.89 0.42
C CYS A 464 -5.90 9.25 -0.96
N GLU A 465 -6.97 8.99 -1.71
CA GLU A 465 -6.91 8.39 -3.03
C GLU A 465 -6.27 9.31 -4.07
N ARG A 466 -6.47 10.63 -3.95
CA ARG A 466 -5.81 11.61 -4.84
C ARG A 466 -4.33 11.81 -4.51
N ASN A 467 -3.92 11.62 -3.25
CA ASN A 467 -2.55 11.87 -2.81
C ASN A 467 -2.08 10.87 -1.74
N ILE A 468 -1.73 9.65 -2.17
CA ILE A 468 -1.16 8.63 -1.28
C ILE A 468 0.13 9.09 -0.59
N PRO A 469 1.10 9.75 -1.26
CA PRO A 469 2.31 10.21 -0.57
C PRO A 469 1.99 11.13 0.63
N GLU A 470 1.03 12.03 0.49
CA GLU A 470 0.54 12.84 1.61
C GLU A 470 -0.15 11.99 2.67
N ALA A 471 -1.04 11.07 2.27
CA ALA A 471 -1.73 10.16 3.19
C ALA A 471 -0.73 9.29 3.97
N TYR A 472 0.29 8.72 3.33
CA TYR A 472 1.38 7.98 3.96
C TYR A 472 2.18 8.88 4.91
N GLY A 473 2.52 10.09 4.46
CA GLY A 473 3.27 11.07 5.24
C GLY A 473 2.55 11.50 6.52
N VAL A 474 1.21 11.45 6.56
CA VAL A 474 0.43 11.80 7.76
C VAL A 474 -0.02 10.57 8.57
N ASN A 475 -0.53 9.54 7.89
CA ASN A 475 -1.20 8.39 8.53
C ASN A 475 -0.23 7.27 8.93
N THR A 476 0.94 7.17 8.29
CA THR A 476 1.87 6.03 8.45
C THR A 476 3.18 6.45 9.09
N LEU A 477 3.91 7.36 8.45
CA LEU A 477 5.28 7.70 8.82
C LEU A 477 5.39 8.27 10.26
N PRO A 478 4.49 9.15 10.72
CA PRO A 478 4.52 9.64 12.10
C PRO A 478 4.24 8.56 13.15
N VAL A 479 3.57 7.47 12.78
CA VAL A 479 3.32 6.33 13.69
C VAL A 479 4.62 5.60 13.97
N LYS A 480 5.48 5.43 12.97
CA LYS A 480 6.85 4.90 13.15
C LYS A 480 7.62 5.77 14.14
N TYR A 481 7.58 7.09 13.98
CA TYR A 481 8.26 8.03 14.87
C TYR A 481 7.75 7.91 16.31
N ALA A 482 6.42 7.88 16.47
CA ALA A 482 5.79 7.69 17.77
C ALA A 482 6.19 6.35 18.43
N ALA A 483 6.28 5.28 17.65
CA ALA A 483 6.66 3.94 18.10
C ALA A 483 8.13 3.86 18.53
N GLU A 484 9.06 4.40 17.73
CA GLU A 484 10.48 4.49 18.08
C GLU A 484 10.69 5.34 19.34
N LEU A 485 10.01 6.49 19.43
CA LEU A 485 10.05 7.38 20.60
C LEU A 485 9.45 6.70 21.83
N ALA A 486 8.32 6.02 21.70
CA ALA A 486 7.71 5.27 22.79
C ALA A 486 8.67 4.21 23.34
N THR A 487 9.33 3.45 22.46
CA THR A 487 10.34 2.47 22.88
C THR A 487 11.55 3.14 23.54
N LYS A 488 12.10 4.20 22.94
CA LYS A 488 13.27 4.93 23.47
C LYS A 488 13.03 5.49 24.87
N TYR A 489 11.83 6.03 25.13
CA TYR A 489 11.47 6.64 26.40
C TYR A 489 10.61 5.75 27.30
N ASN A 490 10.51 4.43 26.99
CA ASN A 490 9.75 3.43 27.75
C ASN A 490 8.25 3.78 27.96
N ALA A 491 7.66 4.51 27.01
CA ALA A 491 6.23 4.78 26.96
C ALA A 491 5.48 3.64 26.26
N GLN A 492 4.17 3.54 26.50
CA GLN A 492 3.28 2.74 25.67
C GLN A 492 2.66 3.61 24.57
N LEU A 493 2.69 3.11 23.32
CA LEU A 493 2.04 3.74 22.18
C LEU A 493 0.57 3.29 22.09
N ILE A 494 -0.36 4.23 21.98
CA ILE A 494 -1.76 3.98 21.64
C ILE A 494 -1.98 4.53 20.24
N TYR A 495 -2.26 3.65 19.28
CA TYR A 495 -2.49 4.01 17.88
C TYR A 495 -3.96 3.74 17.50
N LEU A 496 -4.58 4.72 16.87
CA LEU A 496 -5.96 4.64 16.42
C LEU A 496 -6.00 4.22 14.96
N SER A 497 -6.65 3.10 14.69
CA SER A 497 -6.85 2.52 13.37
C SER A 497 -8.34 2.53 12.99
N THR A 498 -8.72 1.77 11.97
CA THR A 498 -10.05 1.85 11.34
C THR A 498 -10.52 0.50 10.81
N SER A 499 -11.83 0.31 10.67
CA SER A 499 -12.44 -0.81 9.92
C SER A 499 -12.05 -0.83 8.44
N ASN A 500 -11.64 0.30 7.86
CA ASN A 500 -11.20 0.40 6.46
C ASN A 500 -9.89 -0.39 6.16
N VAL A 501 -9.25 -0.97 7.18
CA VAL A 501 -8.16 -1.94 6.97
C VAL A 501 -8.65 -3.26 6.38
N PHE A 502 -9.97 -3.49 6.33
CA PHE A 502 -10.60 -4.68 5.75
C PHE A 502 -11.30 -4.39 4.42
N ASP A 503 -11.39 -5.41 3.55
CA ASP A 503 -11.98 -5.33 2.21
C ASP A 503 -13.51 -5.36 2.19
N GLY A 504 -14.14 -5.79 3.27
CA GLY A 504 -15.59 -5.96 3.35
C GLY A 504 -16.12 -7.25 2.70
N SER A 505 -15.28 -8.25 2.44
CA SER A 505 -15.72 -9.56 1.93
C SER A 505 -16.47 -10.41 2.97
N LYS A 506 -16.37 -10.09 4.26
CA LYS A 506 -17.06 -10.75 5.37
C LYS A 506 -18.14 -9.84 5.96
N ASN A 507 -19.17 -10.46 6.53
CA ASN A 507 -20.24 -9.74 7.24
C ASN A 507 -19.74 -9.01 8.48
N ASN A 508 -18.71 -9.54 9.16
CA ASN A 508 -18.08 -8.91 10.31
C ASN A 508 -16.60 -9.35 10.44
N TYR A 509 -15.84 -8.57 11.22
CA TYR A 509 -14.41 -8.78 11.45
C TYR A 509 -14.07 -8.74 12.94
N THR A 510 -13.16 -9.62 13.37
CA THR A 510 -12.54 -9.64 14.70
C THR A 510 -11.09 -9.15 14.61
N GLU A 511 -10.40 -9.06 15.76
CA GLU A 511 -9.00 -8.67 15.82
C GLU A 511 -8.05 -9.67 15.15
N THR A 512 -8.50 -10.92 14.98
CA THR A 512 -7.70 -12.02 14.39
C THR A 512 -7.78 -12.09 12.87
N ASP A 513 -8.72 -11.36 12.26
CA ASP A 513 -8.84 -11.30 10.81
C ASP A 513 -7.68 -10.54 10.17
N GLU A 514 -7.22 -11.04 9.02
CA GLU A 514 -6.14 -10.44 8.25
C GLU A 514 -6.61 -9.16 7.53
N PRO A 515 -5.95 -8.01 7.75
CA PRO A 515 -6.25 -6.78 7.02
C PRO A 515 -5.97 -6.89 5.52
N ARG A 516 -6.94 -6.45 4.71
CA ARG A 516 -6.87 -6.40 3.24
C ARG A 516 -7.48 -5.09 2.73
N PRO A 517 -6.79 -3.95 2.90
CA PRO A 517 -7.34 -2.66 2.52
C PRO A 517 -7.49 -2.53 1.00
N ILE A 518 -8.62 -1.97 0.57
CA ILE A 518 -8.97 -1.76 -0.85
C ILE A 518 -8.92 -0.30 -1.29
N ASN A 519 -8.55 0.62 -0.39
CA ASN A 519 -8.41 2.04 -0.67
C ASN A 519 -7.18 2.63 0.03
N ALA A 520 -6.73 3.80 -0.41
CA ALA A 520 -5.54 4.47 0.12
C ALA A 520 -5.59 4.77 1.63
N TYR A 521 -6.77 5.15 2.14
CA TYR A 521 -6.95 5.44 3.57
C TYR A 521 -6.73 4.18 4.42
N GLY A 522 -7.42 3.09 4.09
CA GLY A 522 -7.26 1.80 4.73
C GLY A 522 -5.83 1.28 4.67
N LEU A 523 -5.19 1.41 3.51
CA LEU A 523 -3.80 0.99 3.29
C LEU A 523 -2.87 1.73 4.26
N THR A 524 -2.91 3.07 4.26
CA THR A 524 -2.02 3.87 5.12
C THR A 524 -2.30 3.67 6.61
N LYS A 525 -3.56 3.48 7.01
CA LYS A 525 -3.88 3.16 8.42
C LYS A 525 -3.36 1.79 8.83
N HIS A 526 -3.50 0.77 7.99
CA HIS A 526 -2.93 -0.56 8.23
C HIS A 526 -1.40 -0.52 8.26
N MET A 527 -0.77 0.27 7.39
CA MET A 527 0.68 0.49 7.47
C MET A 527 1.08 1.07 8.84
N GLY A 528 0.31 2.02 9.36
CA GLY A 528 0.50 2.52 10.72
C GLY A 528 0.37 1.44 11.81
N GLU A 529 -0.56 0.49 11.69
CA GLU A 529 -0.67 -0.65 12.63
C GLU A 529 0.65 -1.42 12.68
N LEU A 530 1.22 -1.73 11.52
CA LEU A 530 2.46 -2.50 11.46
C LEU A 530 3.67 -1.71 11.95
N MET A 531 3.71 -0.39 11.72
CA MET A 531 4.74 0.46 12.32
C MET A 531 4.66 0.43 13.85
N ALA A 532 3.46 0.55 14.41
CA ALA A 532 3.24 0.46 15.84
C ALA A 532 3.69 -0.91 16.38
N GLU A 533 3.21 -2.01 15.79
CA GLU A 533 3.56 -3.36 16.24
C GLU A 533 5.06 -3.67 16.13
N TYR A 534 5.74 -3.10 15.13
CA TYR A 534 7.12 -3.43 14.84
C TYR A 534 8.12 -2.66 15.69
N TYR A 535 7.95 -1.34 15.81
CA TYR A 535 8.92 -0.48 16.50
C TYR A 535 8.60 -0.24 17.98
N ALA A 536 7.33 -0.35 18.37
CA ALA A 536 6.96 -0.12 19.76
C ALA A 536 7.13 -1.41 20.57
N ARG A 537 7.88 -1.34 21.67
CA ARG A 537 7.97 -2.44 22.64
C ARG A 537 6.64 -2.67 23.36
N LYS A 538 5.89 -1.59 23.59
CA LYS A 538 4.58 -1.58 24.26
C LYS A 538 3.61 -0.81 23.37
N TYR A 539 2.59 -1.47 22.86
CA TYR A 539 1.59 -0.83 22.03
C TYR A 539 0.17 -1.31 22.32
N LEU A 540 -0.79 -0.45 22.00
CA LEU A 540 -2.22 -0.70 21.96
C LEU A 540 -2.75 -0.13 20.65
N ILE A 541 -3.30 -0.98 19.79
CA ILE A 541 -3.92 -0.58 18.52
C ILE A 541 -5.43 -0.73 18.65
N ILE A 542 -6.16 0.32 18.30
CA ILE A 542 -7.62 0.37 18.47
C ILE A 542 -8.27 0.59 17.11
N ARG A 543 -8.94 -0.43 16.59
CA ARG A 543 -9.69 -0.36 15.33
C ARG A 543 -11.09 0.18 15.60
N LEU A 544 -11.41 1.28 14.93
CA LEU A 544 -12.66 2.01 15.09
C LEU A 544 -13.54 1.87 13.84
N GLY A 545 -14.86 1.93 14.03
CA GLY A 545 -15.85 1.93 12.95
C GLY A 545 -16.18 3.35 12.46
N TRP A 546 -17.43 3.55 12.06
CA TRP A 546 -17.97 4.86 11.68
C TRP A 546 -17.95 5.81 12.87
N PHE A 547 -17.05 6.77 12.79
CA PHE A 547 -16.75 7.64 13.91
C PHE A 547 -17.76 8.79 14.03
N MET A 548 -18.21 9.06 15.25
CA MET A 548 -19.03 10.23 15.62
C MET A 548 -18.48 10.91 16.88
N GLY A 549 -18.54 12.24 16.93
CA GLY A 549 -18.07 13.02 18.08
C GLY A 549 -17.33 14.31 17.71
N GLY A 550 -17.03 15.13 18.72
CA GLY A 550 -16.29 16.40 18.56
C GLY A 550 -17.17 17.60 18.17
N GLY A 551 -18.48 17.40 18.08
CA GLY A 551 -19.47 18.44 17.86
C GLY A 551 -19.56 19.01 16.44
N PRO A 552 -20.50 19.94 16.19
CA PRO A 552 -20.82 20.47 14.86
C PRO A 552 -19.66 21.19 14.17
N THR A 553 -18.67 21.66 14.91
CA THR A 553 -17.51 22.38 14.36
C THR A 553 -16.45 21.43 13.81
N LYS A 554 -16.32 20.22 14.37
CA LYS A 554 -15.27 19.25 14.03
C LYS A 554 -15.79 18.02 13.30
N ASP A 555 -17.02 17.59 13.57
CA ASP A 555 -17.64 16.45 12.91
C ASP A 555 -18.10 16.83 11.50
N LYS A 556 -17.41 16.29 10.50
CA LYS A 556 -17.73 16.44 9.06
C LYS A 556 -18.21 15.11 8.45
N LYS A 557 -18.58 14.15 9.30
CA LYS A 557 -18.96 12.79 8.93
C LYS A 557 -20.47 12.67 8.78
N PHE A 558 -20.93 11.44 8.58
CA PHE A 558 -22.28 11.11 8.12
C PHE A 558 -23.40 11.65 9.02
N VAL A 559 -23.29 11.48 10.34
CA VAL A 559 -24.35 11.91 11.28
C VAL A 559 -24.49 13.43 11.27
N ALA A 560 -23.38 14.17 11.38
CA ALA A 560 -23.39 15.63 11.30
C ALA A 560 -24.01 16.14 9.99
N LYS A 561 -23.64 15.54 8.83
CA LYS A 561 -24.23 15.88 7.53
C LYS A 561 -25.74 15.63 7.42
N ILE A 562 -26.28 14.65 8.14
CA ILE A 562 -27.73 14.45 8.23
C ILE A 562 -28.35 15.58 9.03
N VAL A 563 -27.78 15.89 10.20
CA VAL A 563 -28.30 16.97 11.06
C VAL A 563 -28.27 18.31 10.32
N GLU A 564 -27.21 18.62 9.58
CA GLU A 564 -27.10 19.82 8.74
C GLU A 564 -28.23 19.91 7.71
N GLN A 565 -28.56 18.81 7.03
CA GLN A 565 -29.66 18.77 6.06
C GLN A 565 -31.02 19.00 6.73
N ILE A 566 -31.25 18.39 7.90
CA ILE A 566 -32.47 18.59 8.70
C ILE A 566 -32.62 20.07 9.10
N VAL A 567 -31.56 20.67 9.63
CA VAL A 567 -31.54 22.07 10.05
C VAL A 567 -31.70 23.02 8.86
N ALA A 568 -31.20 22.65 7.68
CA ALA A 568 -31.42 23.36 6.43
C ALA A 568 -32.85 23.19 5.85
N GLY A 569 -33.73 22.48 6.54
CA GLY A 569 -35.14 22.30 6.14
C GLY A 569 -35.37 21.25 5.05
N LYS A 570 -34.41 20.35 4.79
CA LYS A 570 -34.61 19.23 3.86
C LYS A 570 -35.63 18.25 4.43
N LYS A 571 -36.61 17.86 3.60
CA LYS A 571 -37.65 16.89 3.95
C LYS A 571 -37.37 15.48 3.44
N ASP A 572 -36.49 15.36 2.46
CA ASP A 572 -36.10 14.10 1.85
C ASP A 572 -34.61 13.87 2.12
N LEU A 573 -34.30 12.77 2.81
CA LEU A 573 -32.93 12.32 3.06
C LEU A 573 -32.70 11.01 2.32
N TYR A 574 -31.49 10.82 1.79
CA TYR A 574 -31.12 9.61 1.06
C TYR A 574 -29.97 8.92 1.78
N ALA A 575 -30.11 7.62 2.03
CA ALA A 575 -29.10 6.83 2.73
C ALA A 575 -29.02 5.41 2.18
N VAL A 576 -27.79 4.88 2.12
CA VAL A 576 -27.54 3.55 1.54
C VAL A 576 -28.05 2.42 2.44
N THR A 577 -28.67 1.41 1.84
CA THR A 577 -29.26 0.26 2.54
C THR A 577 -28.40 -1.00 2.49
N ASP A 578 -27.44 -1.07 1.56
CA ASP A 578 -26.63 -2.26 1.26
C ASP A 578 -25.30 -2.32 2.04
N LYS A 579 -24.94 -1.24 2.76
CA LYS A 579 -23.70 -1.15 3.54
C LYS A 579 -23.97 -1.11 5.03
N ALA A 580 -23.66 -2.21 5.71
CA ALA A 580 -23.64 -2.30 7.16
C ALA A 580 -22.25 -1.95 7.73
N GLY A 581 -22.24 -1.31 8.90
CA GLY A 581 -21.01 -1.00 9.62
C GLY A 581 -21.25 -0.87 11.11
N SER A 582 -20.18 -0.70 11.86
CA SER A 582 -20.24 -0.46 13.30
C SER A 582 -19.98 1.01 13.59
N ILE A 583 -20.65 1.58 14.60
CA ILE A 583 -20.46 2.97 15.03
C ILE A 583 -19.39 3.03 16.13
N SER A 584 -18.58 4.10 16.15
CA SER A 584 -17.67 4.41 17.27
C SER A 584 -17.94 5.81 17.78
N TYR A 585 -18.25 5.95 19.08
CA TYR A 585 -18.53 7.24 19.70
C TYR A 585 -17.34 7.75 20.53
N ALA A 586 -16.82 8.92 20.18
CA ALA A 586 -15.60 9.46 20.79
C ALA A 586 -15.55 9.37 22.35
N PRO A 587 -16.55 9.81 23.14
CA PRO A 587 -16.49 9.69 24.60
C PRO A 587 -16.49 8.24 25.11
N ASP A 588 -17.25 7.34 24.48
CA ASP A 588 -17.29 5.92 24.90
C ASP A 588 -15.95 5.23 24.61
N ILE A 589 -15.33 5.53 23.46
CA ILE A 589 -13.99 5.04 23.11
C ILE A 589 -12.96 5.58 24.12
N ALA A 590 -12.94 6.89 24.38
CA ALA A 590 -11.98 7.51 25.30
C ALA A 590 -12.03 6.89 26.70
N LYS A 591 -13.23 6.67 27.24
CA LYS A 591 -13.42 5.99 28.54
C LYS A 591 -12.92 4.55 28.55
N ASN A 592 -13.18 3.80 27.47
CA ASN A 592 -12.73 2.42 27.39
C ASN A 592 -11.21 2.32 27.21
N ILE A 593 -10.57 3.26 26.50
CA ILE A 593 -9.10 3.37 26.43
C ILE A 593 -8.50 3.47 27.82
N ILE A 594 -9.05 4.32 28.69
CA ILE A 594 -8.54 4.47 30.06
C ILE A 594 -8.63 3.15 30.82
N SER A 595 -9.73 2.42 30.69
CA SER A 595 -9.88 1.07 31.28
C SER A 595 -8.76 0.12 30.81
N LEU A 596 -8.37 0.18 29.53
CA LEU A 596 -7.28 -0.64 28.99
C LEU A 596 -5.90 -0.21 29.50
N LEU A 597 -5.66 1.10 29.64
CA LEU A 597 -4.41 1.63 30.20
C LEU A 597 -4.25 1.27 31.69
N GLU A 598 -5.34 1.30 32.44
CA GLU A 598 -5.39 0.92 33.86
C GLU A 598 -5.18 -0.60 34.04
N ALA A 599 -5.75 -1.42 33.14
CA ALA A 599 -5.53 -2.86 33.11
C ALA A 599 -4.14 -3.26 32.57
N GLY A 600 -3.34 -2.31 32.06
CA GLY A 600 -2.00 -2.58 31.55
C GLY A 600 -1.98 -3.50 30.32
N THR A 601 -3.02 -3.43 29.48
CA THR A 601 -3.14 -4.31 28.30
C THR A 601 -2.34 -3.78 27.11
N GLY A 602 -2.13 -4.66 26.12
CA GLY A 602 -1.50 -4.32 24.84
C GLY A 602 -1.98 -5.20 23.70
N GLY A 603 -1.49 -4.93 22.48
CA GLY A 603 -1.92 -5.61 21.27
C GLY A 603 -3.06 -4.88 20.55
N ILE A 604 -3.85 -5.61 19.77
CA ILE A 604 -4.93 -5.07 18.94
C ILE A 604 -6.28 -5.30 19.61
N TYR A 605 -7.17 -4.30 19.56
CA TYR A 605 -8.58 -4.36 19.97
C TYR A 605 -9.46 -3.70 18.90
N ASN A 606 -10.58 -4.32 18.56
CA ASN A 606 -11.70 -3.64 17.96
C ASN A 606 -12.46 -2.91 19.08
N MET A 607 -12.91 -1.68 18.81
CA MET A 607 -13.65 -0.90 19.79
C MET A 607 -14.76 -0.10 19.11
N VAL A 608 -15.94 -0.70 19.07
CA VAL A 608 -17.14 -0.15 18.44
C VAL A 608 -18.37 -0.31 19.34
N SER A 609 -19.35 0.57 19.21
CA SER A 609 -20.69 0.38 19.78
C SER A 609 -21.30 -0.93 19.28
N THR A 610 -22.10 -1.58 20.12
CA THR A 610 -22.75 -2.85 19.76
C THR A 610 -23.91 -2.61 18.78
N GLY A 611 -24.09 -3.56 17.85
CA GLY A 611 -25.01 -3.49 16.71
C GLY A 611 -24.30 -3.13 15.40
N MET A 612 -24.95 -3.44 14.27
CA MET A 612 -24.37 -3.33 12.92
C MET A 612 -25.37 -2.67 11.96
N PRO A 613 -25.73 -1.39 12.18
CA PRO A 613 -26.73 -0.73 11.36
C PRO A 613 -26.21 -0.42 9.95
N THR A 614 -27.15 -0.34 9.02
CA THR A 614 -26.97 0.31 7.72
C THR A 614 -26.97 1.83 7.88
N ARG A 615 -26.46 2.56 6.88
CA ARG A 615 -26.56 4.03 6.87
C ARG A 615 -28.01 4.51 6.89
N TYR A 616 -28.90 3.77 6.23
CA TYR A 616 -30.34 4.00 6.25
C TYR A 616 -30.91 3.94 7.68
N GLU A 617 -30.65 2.87 8.42
CA GLU A 617 -31.15 2.72 9.81
C GLU A 617 -30.60 3.80 10.74
N VAL A 618 -29.33 4.20 10.55
CA VAL A 618 -28.75 5.34 11.31
C VAL A 618 -29.50 6.63 10.98
N ALA A 619 -29.81 6.89 9.71
CA ALA A 619 -30.53 8.10 9.31
C ALA A 619 -31.97 8.13 9.86
N GLU A 620 -32.69 7.00 9.82
CA GLU A 620 -34.01 6.87 10.44
C GLU A 620 -33.96 7.12 11.94
N GLU A 621 -32.94 6.61 12.63
CA GLU A 621 -32.79 6.80 14.07
C GLU A 621 -32.41 8.25 14.43
N VAL A 622 -31.62 8.94 13.59
CA VAL A 622 -31.39 10.39 13.76
C VAL A 622 -32.70 11.17 13.65
N VAL A 623 -33.50 10.91 12.62
CA VAL A 623 -34.82 11.55 12.42
C VAL A 623 -35.77 11.23 13.57
N SER A 624 -35.73 9.99 14.07
CA SER A 624 -36.46 9.52 15.25
C SER A 624 -36.10 10.32 16.51
N ILE A 625 -34.81 10.37 16.86
CA ILE A 625 -34.32 10.99 18.09
C ILE A 625 -34.56 12.51 18.09
N LEU A 626 -34.47 13.15 16.91
CA LEU A 626 -34.72 14.58 16.76
C LEU A 626 -36.21 14.95 16.67
N GLY A 627 -37.12 13.97 16.58
CA GLY A 627 -38.57 14.20 16.59
C GLY A 627 -39.19 14.54 15.23
N TYR A 628 -38.50 14.25 14.12
CA TYR A 628 -38.94 14.61 12.76
C TYR A 628 -39.60 13.48 11.95
N LYS A 629 -39.93 12.34 12.57
CA LYS A 629 -40.52 11.16 11.89
C LYS A 629 -41.74 11.45 11.02
N LYS A 630 -42.54 12.47 11.36
CA LYS A 630 -43.73 12.86 10.58
C LYS A 630 -43.44 13.88 9.48
N ALA A 631 -42.28 14.54 9.53
CA ALA A 631 -41.94 15.68 8.68
C ALA A 631 -40.85 15.37 7.65
N ILE A 632 -40.04 14.33 7.89
CA ILE A 632 -38.90 13.95 7.05
C ILE A 632 -39.03 12.49 6.66
N THR A 633 -38.85 12.22 5.37
CA THR A 633 -38.80 10.88 4.79
C THR A 633 -37.35 10.51 4.49
N VAL A 634 -36.94 9.32 4.96
CA VAL A 634 -35.64 8.73 4.62
C VAL A 634 -35.87 7.74 3.49
N HIS A 635 -35.18 7.93 2.37
CA HIS A 635 -35.23 7.08 1.20
C HIS A 635 -34.01 6.16 1.19
N GLY A 636 -34.25 4.85 1.13
CA GLY A 636 -33.22 3.86 0.92
C GLY A 636 -32.74 3.87 -0.53
N VAL A 637 -31.43 3.98 -0.73
CA VAL A 637 -30.80 3.97 -2.07
C VAL A 637 -29.66 2.95 -2.13
N ASP A 638 -29.25 2.57 -3.34
CA ASP A 638 -28.04 1.79 -3.55
C ASP A 638 -26.79 2.70 -3.59
N GLU A 639 -25.60 2.10 -3.58
CA GLU A 639 -24.34 2.84 -3.69
C GLU A 639 -24.25 3.69 -4.98
N LYS A 640 -24.88 3.26 -6.08
CA LYS A 640 -24.77 3.94 -7.37
C LYS A 640 -25.38 5.34 -7.32
N PHE A 641 -26.36 5.57 -6.45
CA PHE A 641 -26.94 6.90 -6.22
C PHE A 641 -25.88 7.95 -5.89
N PHE A 642 -24.83 7.58 -5.14
CA PHE A 642 -23.78 8.50 -4.71
C PHE A 642 -22.49 8.43 -5.55
N SER A 643 -22.44 7.62 -6.61
CA SER A 643 -21.25 7.40 -7.44
C SER A 643 -20.66 8.67 -8.09
N LYS A 644 -21.50 9.69 -8.35
CA LYS A 644 -21.05 10.99 -8.85
C LYS A 644 -20.41 11.88 -7.77
N THR A 645 -20.75 11.63 -6.50
CA THR A 645 -20.27 12.42 -5.35
C THR A 645 -19.02 11.79 -4.74
N PHE A 646 -18.99 10.46 -4.68
CA PHE A 646 -17.91 9.70 -4.09
C PHE A 646 -17.36 8.70 -5.10
N THR A 647 -16.11 8.90 -5.51
CA THR A 647 -15.45 8.10 -6.55
C THR A 647 -14.55 7.00 -5.99
N THR A 648 -14.18 7.10 -4.70
CA THR A 648 -13.30 6.12 -4.06
C THR A 648 -14.05 4.85 -3.68
N VAL A 649 -13.44 3.69 -3.94
CA VAL A 649 -13.98 2.39 -3.58
C VAL A 649 -14.12 2.26 -2.06
N ARG A 650 -15.29 1.78 -1.61
CA ARG A 650 -15.61 1.57 -0.21
C ARG A 650 -16.01 0.12 0.03
N SER A 651 -15.53 -0.46 1.13
CA SER A 651 -15.84 -1.82 1.53
C SER A 651 -17.36 -2.03 1.63
N ALA A 652 -17.83 -3.20 1.21
CA ALA A 652 -19.26 -3.53 1.26
C ALA A 652 -19.77 -3.63 2.71
N HIS A 653 -18.93 -4.20 3.59
CA HIS A 653 -19.19 -4.32 5.02
C HIS A 653 -18.00 -3.80 5.83
N GLU A 654 -18.29 -3.00 6.85
CA GLU A 654 -17.28 -2.42 7.75
C GLU A 654 -17.54 -2.78 9.23
N CYS A 655 -18.27 -3.87 9.46
CA CYS A 655 -18.69 -4.30 10.80
C CYS A 655 -17.52 -4.90 11.58
N LEU A 656 -17.24 -4.33 12.75
CA LEU A 656 -16.27 -4.87 13.71
C LEU A 656 -17.01 -5.54 14.88
N VAL A 657 -16.37 -6.53 15.47
CA VAL A 657 -16.81 -7.19 16.71
C VAL A 657 -15.73 -7.01 17.77
N ASN A 658 -16.14 -6.65 18.98
CA ASN A 658 -15.28 -6.40 20.14
C ASN A 658 -14.86 -7.71 20.85
N GLU A 659 -14.54 -8.77 20.09
CA GLU A 659 -14.38 -10.14 20.60
C GLU A 659 -13.38 -10.20 21.75
N ARG A 660 -12.24 -9.51 21.60
CA ARG A 660 -11.22 -9.49 22.64
C ARG A 660 -11.64 -8.71 23.88
N LEU A 661 -12.32 -7.57 23.72
CA LEU A 661 -12.82 -6.80 24.87
C LEU A 661 -13.84 -7.62 25.67
N ASP A 662 -14.71 -8.37 24.99
CA ASP A 662 -15.71 -9.24 25.63
C ASP A 662 -15.04 -10.39 26.37
N ARG A 663 -14.12 -11.09 25.70
CA ARG A 663 -13.36 -12.21 26.27
C ARG A 663 -12.57 -11.81 27.53
N GLU A 664 -12.05 -10.59 27.57
CA GLU A 664 -11.26 -10.08 28.71
C GLU A 664 -12.12 -9.35 29.77
N GLY A 665 -13.43 -9.22 29.57
CA GLY A 665 -14.32 -8.50 30.51
C GLY A 665 -14.10 -6.98 30.55
N LEU A 666 -13.43 -6.43 29.53
CA LEU A 666 -13.04 -5.03 29.40
C LEU A 666 -13.91 -4.23 28.43
N ASN A 667 -14.96 -4.84 27.86
CA ASN A 667 -15.90 -4.12 27.00
C ASN A 667 -16.75 -3.14 27.82
N ARG A 668 -16.69 -1.85 27.44
CA ARG A 668 -17.51 -0.76 28.00
C ARG A 668 -18.34 -0.06 26.92
N GLN A 669 -18.37 -0.61 25.70
CA GLN A 669 -19.13 -0.06 24.58
C GLN A 669 -20.62 -0.37 24.73
N ARG A 670 -21.46 0.62 24.42
CA ARG A 670 -22.92 0.54 24.53
C ARG A 670 -23.56 0.25 23.16
N ARG A 671 -24.89 0.07 23.13
CA ARG A 671 -25.62 -0.03 21.85
C ARG A 671 -25.53 1.28 21.09
N TRP A 672 -25.38 1.20 19.77
CA TRP A 672 -25.15 2.40 18.94
C TRP A 672 -26.27 3.44 19.05
N GLN A 673 -27.53 3.04 19.29
CA GLN A 673 -28.65 3.97 19.48
C GLN A 673 -28.49 4.82 20.74
N GLU A 674 -27.94 4.26 21.82
CA GLU A 674 -27.66 5.00 23.05
C GLU A 674 -26.55 6.02 22.83
N SER A 675 -25.44 5.58 22.22
CA SER A 675 -24.34 6.48 21.87
C SER A 675 -24.81 7.60 20.91
N LEU A 676 -25.68 7.29 19.94
CA LEU A 676 -26.23 8.27 18.99
C LEU A 676 -27.15 9.28 19.70
N ARG A 677 -28.00 8.80 20.61
CA ARG A 677 -28.89 9.66 21.40
C ARG A 677 -28.11 10.64 22.25
N ASP A 678 -27.08 10.17 22.94
CA ASP A 678 -26.21 11.02 23.74
C ASP A 678 -25.52 12.07 22.85
N TYR A 679 -24.96 11.65 21.71
CA TYR A 679 -24.28 12.56 20.79
C TYR A 679 -25.21 13.67 20.27
N LEU A 680 -26.42 13.30 19.83
CA LEU A 680 -27.40 14.29 19.36
C LEU A 680 -27.89 15.21 20.48
N ALA A 681 -27.99 14.69 21.72
CA ALA A 681 -28.41 15.48 22.86
C ALA A 681 -27.32 16.44 23.37
N SER A 682 -26.05 16.06 23.32
CA SER A 682 -24.93 16.90 23.78
C SER A 682 -24.53 17.93 22.74
N ASP A 683 -24.35 17.51 21.49
CA ASP A 683 -23.68 18.31 20.47
C ASP A 683 -24.65 18.97 19.49
N PHE A 684 -25.87 18.43 19.37
CA PHE A 684 -26.87 18.87 18.39
C PHE A 684 -28.25 19.15 19.01
N ALA A 685 -28.30 19.49 20.30
CA ALA A 685 -29.57 19.79 21.00
C ALA A 685 -30.45 20.82 20.25
N TYR A 686 -29.80 21.80 19.62
CA TYR A 686 -30.46 22.85 18.83
C TYR A 686 -31.25 22.30 17.62
N ALA A 687 -30.88 21.14 17.09
CA ALA A 687 -31.54 20.57 15.92
C ALA A 687 -32.98 20.09 16.21
N LYS A 688 -33.36 19.88 17.48
CA LYS A 688 -34.74 19.55 17.88
C LYS A 688 -35.72 20.71 17.71
N ASN A 689 -35.23 21.95 17.66
CA ASN A 689 -36.07 23.13 17.47
C ASN A 689 -35.32 24.22 16.68
N PRO A 690 -35.45 24.26 15.34
CA PRO A 690 -34.68 25.15 14.47
C PRO A 690 -35.02 26.64 14.68
N ALA A 691 -36.13 26.95 15.35
CA ALA A 691 -36.55 28.30 15.70
C ALA A 691 -35.88 28.85 16.98
N SER A 692 -35.00 28.08 17.62
CA SER A 692 -34.26 28.49 18.82
C SER A 692 -33.13 29.49 18.47
N PRO A 693 -32.96 30.60 19.20
CA PRO A 693 -32.14 31.77 18.81
C PRO A 693 -30.61 31.56 18.81
N ILE A 694 -30.12 30.31 18.87
CA ILE A 694 -28.69 29.98 18.79
C ILE A 694 -28.10 30.30 17.39
N LEU A 695 -28.95 30.61 16.40
CA LEU A 695 -28.59 30.94 15.02
C LEU A 695 -28.03 32.37 14.78
N THR A 696 -27.56 33.09 15.80
CA THR A 696 -26.97 34.44 15.60
C THR A 696 -25.44 34.53 15.67
N THR A 697 -24.72 33.44 15.93
CA THR A 697 -23.26 33.45 15.77
C THR A 697 -22.79 32.27 14.92
N LYS A 698 -22.73 32.48 13.60
CA LYS A 698 -21.70 31.81 12.80
C LYS A 698 -20.36 32.14 13.44
N PRO A 699 -19.54 31.18 13.92
CA PRO A 699 -18.13 31.44 14.09
C PRO A 699 -17.61 31.80 12.70
N ALA A 700 -16.89 32.91 12.60
CA ALA A 700 -16.31 33.37 11.34
C ALA A 700 -15.59 32.20 10.67
N ILE A 701 -16.02 31.87 9.44
CA ILE A 701 -15.25 31.03 8.55
C ILE A 701 -13.95 31.79 8.31
N ALA A 702 -12.88 31.40 9.00
CA ALA A 702 -11.55 31.86 8.65
C ALA A 702 -11.25 31.35 7.24
N ALA A 703 -11.28 32.27 6.27
CA ALA A 703 -10.89 32.00 4.90
C ALA A 703 -9.36 31.90 4.84
N SER A 704 -8.84 30.67 4.66
CA SER A 704 -7.69 30.28 3.82
C SER A 704 -7.23 28.88 4.17
#